data_AF-A0A3M1G0E8-F1
#
_entry.id   AF-A0A3M1G0E8-F1
#
_cell.length_a   1.000
_cell.length_b   1.000
_cell.length_c   1.000
_cell.angle_alpha   90.00
_cell.angle_beta   90.00
_cell.angle_gamma   90.00
#
_symmetry.space_group_name_H-M   'P 1'
#
loop_
_entity.id
_entity.type
_entity.pdbx_description
1 polymer ?
#
loop_
_entity_poly.entity_id
_entity_poly.type
_entity_poly.pdbx_seq_one_letter_code
_entity_poly.pdbx_strand_id
1 'polypeptide(L)'
;YFGGFNMYPFSLSMQRGWRALALALVLCFLLAGSLNRALAFDEEGIPFYDPLDAAHPEYPYADPAQPNQTSQQVSSVHFDLVGALALAAGLSQEDAARLQLYSQLTDSSIITAGNHTYRITDQAVTYPQAPDPTTLAATDYCPSPETTAYSVTMGGTTLMECPECFTSRFGPFGVFFHEPHNTPDELQAIHKWAFGETSDLTAKVTFGYSSTVPFTWEPLYTVANVANVYEATSCFYTQTDVKVDTGNVAAGSIEALGIYLHALGDHWSHRECIQAADDYSNPDLFNGNPLPFAAHVTVKGPDDPLWACRWTSHEVEFGDMAHSDAARTYTGTVEIYKAMLSYVQAGKGQPTYNPIALEDENGYINSFLHDQFVQTNPEDAEARRALAEDLGDWALFTRIHNQTYRSGSLSAPDQAGDLAVQVYTPPQATNSPQVVYSVAESSAHPAPAGMQVVGSFTLTAQSPQGKPITQFQRPLSLLVNYPDTVQNINESTLGLYIWDETNSAWKLLFSAVDAKTNQVVGETDQLSTFALMAPESTVLAESDFSTGIDGWRVDGDVQNGSDRPSYLPAGGNPGGALAATDNVEGGTWYWIAPAKFLGNVTAVQGKSLSFDLRQISEMKDQYRYPDVVLKGERIALIYTYSPVHSPRMQWTHYSIPIDVGAGWRVVNSDETFTDHAPIDGGRAATQSDFDAVLSDLRSLMIRGEYEDGADVGYLDNVVLGADEAGNTAPVYPIYLPQVQR
;
A
#
# COMPACT_ATOMS: atom_id res chain seq x y z
N TYR A 1 65.88 -4.46 -44.05
CA TYR A 1 65.51 -5.63 -44.86
C TYR A 1 64.17 -5.34 -45.51
N PHE A 2 64.09 -5.51 -46.84
CA PHE A 2 62.97 -5.31 -47.77
C PHE A 2 61.60 -5.82 -47.24
N GLY A 3 60.41 -5.37 -47.64
CA GLY A 3 59.89 -4.49 -48.70
C GLY A 3 58.36 -4.36 -48.46
N GLY A 4 57.71 -3.26 -48.81
CA GLY A 4 56.97 -3.15 -50.07
C GLY A 4 55.47 -3.49 -49.93
N PHE A 5 54.63 -2.50 -49.66
CA PHE A 5 53.22 -2.49 -50.11
C PHE A 5 52.82 -1.07 -50.52
N ASN A 6 52.50 -0.92 -51.81
CA ASN A 6 51.88 0.25 -52.40
C ASN A 6 50.42 0.35 -51.92
N MET A 7 50.03 1.51 -51.37
CA MET A 7 48.63 1.92 -51.32
C MET A 7 48.39 3.03 -52.33
N TYR A 8 47.47 2.79 -53.27
CA TYR A 8 46.91 3.78 -54.19
C TYR A 8 46.10 4.85 -53.43
N PRO A 9 45.96 6.07 -53.98
CA PRO A 9 45.34 7.19 -53.29
C PRO A 9 43.83 7.04 -53.22
N PHE A 10 43.27 7.05 -52.01
CA PHE A 10 41.84 7.16 -51.79
C PHE A 10 41.31 8.51 -52.32
N SER A 11 40.26 8.46 -53.12
CA SER A 11 39.66 9.62 -53.77
C SER A 11 39.10 10.65 -52.76
N LEU A 12 39.14 11.93 -53.14
CA LEU A 12 38.64 13.08 -52.37
C LEU A 12 37.15 12.97 -51.96
N SER A 13 36.36 12.11 -52.60
CA SER A 13 34.95 11.90 -52.20
C SER A 13 34.83 11.06 -50.93
N MET A 14 35.73 10.10 -50.71
CA MET A 14 35.74 9.27 -49.49
C MET A 14 36.20 10.08 -48.27
N GLN A 15 37.13 11.01 -48.43
CA GLN A 15 37.54 11.89 -47.31
C GLN A 15 36.43 12.86 -46.86
N ARG A 16 35.55 13.29 -47.77
CA ARG A 16 34.37 14.11 -47.41
C ARG A 16 33.28 13.28 -46.72
N GLY A 17 33.06 12.04 -47.16
CA GLY A 17 32.16 11.10 -46.49
C GLY A 17 32.60 10.77 -45.07
N TRP A 18 33.88 10.51 -44.85
CA TRP A 18 34.43 10.21 -43.52
C TRP A 18 34.44 11.41 -42.58
N ARG A 19 34.66 12.63 -43.09
CA ARG A 19 34.55 13.84 -42.27
C ARG A 19 33.11 14.16 -41.89
N ALA A 20 32.14 13.93 -42.79
CA ALA A 20 30.73 14.07 -42.46
C ALA A 20 30.26 13.01 -41.46
N LEU A 21 30.75 11.76 -41.60
CA LEU A 21 30.46 10.67 -40.66
C LEU A 21 31.10 10.92 -39.29
N ALA A 22 32.33 11.42 -39.25
CA ALA A 22 33.01 11.78 -38.00
C ALA A 22 32.37 13.00 -37.32
N LEU A 23 31.91 14.01 -38.08
CA LEU A 23 31.19 15.15 -37.51
C LEU A 23 29.80 14.73 -37.00
N ALA A 24 29.11 13.84 -37.72
CA ALA A 24 27.83 13.27 -37.29
C ALA A 24 28.01 12.38 -36.06
N LEU A 25 29.07 11.58 -35.98
CA LEU A 25 29.41 10.79 -34.78
C LEU A 25 29.76 11.70 -33.60
N VAL A 26 30.53 12.77 -33.80
CA VAL A 26 30.85 13.72 -32.73
C VAL A 26 29.63 14.53 -32.29
N LEU A 27 28.72 14.92 -33.20
CA LEU A 27 27.44 15.53 -32.83
C LEU A 27 26.50 14.52 -32.15
N CYS A 28 26.49 13.25 -32.56
CA CYS A 28 25.76 12.18 -31.87
C CYS A 28 26.35 11.91 -30.48
N PHE A 29 27.68 11.98 -30.29
CA PHE A 29 28.31 11.85 -28.98
C PHE A 29 28.11 13.10 -28.10
N LEU A 30 28.01 14.30 -28.69
CA LEU A 30 27.68 15.52 -27.94
C LEU A 30 26.18 15.65 -27.63
N LEU A 31 25.29 15.11 -28.48
CA LEU A 31 23.85 15.01 -28.20
C LEU A 31 23.52 13.83 -27.27
N ALA A 32 24.30 12.74 -27.32
CA ALA A 32 24.24 11.66 -26.33
C ALA A 32 24.88 12.08 -25.00
N GLY A 33 25.90 12.94 -25.02
CA GLY A 33 26.53 13.53 -23.83
C GLY A 33 25.72 14.65 -23.17
N SER A 34 24.64 15.12 -23.81
CA SER A 34 23.63 16.01 -23.21
C SER A 34 22.35 15.28 -22.80
N LEU A 35 22.31 13.94 -22.93
CA LEU A 35 21.37 13.09 -22.23
C LEU A 35 22.08 12.52 -21.00
N ASN A 36 22.55 13.40 -20.12
CA ASN A 36 22.59 13.06 -18.71
C ASN A 36 21.13 12.92 -18.26
N ARG A 37 20.53 11.77 -18.57
CA ARG A 37 19.43 11.27 -17.77
C ARG A 37 20.05 11.01 -16.40
N ALA A 38 19.79 11.89 -15.45
CA ALA A 38 19.80 11.49 -14.06
C ALA A 38 18.81 10.32 -13.97
N LEU A 39 19.34 9.12 -13.93
CA LEU A 39 18.57 7.93 -13.60
C LEU A 39 18.25 8.07 -12.11
N ALA A 40 16.97 8.06 -11.76
CA ALA A 40 16.53 7.96 -10.38
C ALA A 40 17.05 6.63 -9.83
N PHE A 41 17.97 6.69 -8.88
CA PHE A 41 18.30 5.56 -8.04
C PHE A 41 17.38 5.64 -6.83
N ASP A 42 16.62 4.58 -6.71
CA ASP A 42 15.87 4.16 -5.55
C ASP A 42 16.78 3.16 -4.85
N GLU A 43 17.08 3.39 -3.57
CA GLU A 43 18.19 2.76 -2.83
C GLU A 43 18.17 1.23 -2.95
N GLU A 44 16.98 0.62 -3.14
CA GLU A 44 16.79 -0.83 -3.33
C GLU A 44 15.74 -1.23 -4.40
N GLY A 45 15.26 -0.31 -5.26
CA GLY A 45 14.17 -0.60 -6.21
C GLY A 45 12.80 -0.77 -5.53
N ILE A 46 12.56 0.08 -4.54
CA ILE A 46 11.50 0.12 -3.56
C ILE A 46 10.20 0.78 -4.14
N PRO A 47 9.06 0.06 -4.21
CA PRO A 47 7.80 0.59 -4.77
C PRO A 47 7.03 1.61 -3.93
N PHE A 48 6.74 2.75 -4.52
CA PHE A 48 6.08 3.88 -3.85
C PHE A 48 4.57 3.73 -3.69
N TYR A 49 4.09 4.16 -2.52
CA TYR A 49 2.68 4.51 -2.30
C TYR A 49 2.47 5.98 -2.61
N ASP A 50 1.61 6.31 -3.58
CA ASP A 50 1.18 7.68 -3.83
C ASP A 50 -0.06 8.03 -3.01
N PRO A 51 0.08 8.59 -1.79
CA PRO A 51 -1.07 8.96 -1.00
C PRO A 51 -1.84 10.14 -1.62
N LEU A 52 -1.30 10.81 -2.65
CA LEU A 52 -1.96 11.93 -3.34
C LEU A 52 -2.69 11.50 -4.62
N ASP A 53 -2.53 10.26 -5.07
CA ASP A 53 -3.25 9.70 -6.21
C ASP A 53 -4.38 8.78 -5.72
N ALA A 54 -5.57 9.36 -5.55
CA ALA A 54 -6.74 8.61 -5.14
C ALA A 54 -7.12 7.47 -6.11
N ALA A 55 -6.66 7.50 -7.37
CA ALA A 55 -6.96 6.49 -8.39
C ALA A 55 -5.91 5.37 -8.46
N HIS A 56 -4.67 5.66 -8.06
CA HIS A 56 -3.55 4.71 -8.07
C HIS A 56 -2.66 4.91 -6.84
N PRO A 57 -3.11 4.43 -5.66
CA PRO A 57 -2.30 4.52 -4.47
C PRO A 57 -0.99 3.72 -4.59
N GLU A 58 -0.92 2.73 -5.47
CA GLU A 58 0.26 1.87 -5.63
C GLU A 58 0.77 1.87 -7.08
N TYR A 59 2.03 2.28 -7.27
CA TYR A 59 2.70 2.17 -8.56
C TYR A 59 3.71 1.01 -8.53
N PRO A 60 3.59 -0.02 -9.38
CA PRO A 60 4.60 -1.05 -9.48
C PRO A 60 5.89 -0.43 -10.03
N TYR A 61 6.96 -0.46 -9.24
CA TYR A 61 8.30 -0.28 -9.78
C TYR A 61 8.59 -1.48 -10.68
N ALA A 62 8.61 -1.26 -12.00
CA ALA A 62 9.07 -2.27 -12.94
C ALA A 62 10.59 -2.20 -13.01
N ASP A 63 11.30 -3.03 -12.25
CA ASP A 63 12.74 -3.23 -12.45
C ASP A 63 12.98 -3.68 -13.91
N PRO A 64 13.70 -2.90 -14.75
CA PRO A 64 14.02 -3.27 -16.12
C PRO A 64 14.81 -4.59 -16.24
N ALA A 65 15.48 -5.03 -15.17
CA ALA A 65 16.23 -6.28 -15.10
C ALA A 65 15.36 -7.48 -14.63
N GLN A 66 14.22 -7.24 -13.98
CA GLN A 66 13.30 -8.25 -13.41
C GLN A 66 11.83 -7.91 -13.73
N PRO A 67 11.39 -7.93 -15.01
CA PRO A 67 10.04 -7.51 -15.42
C PRO A 67 8.88 -8.39 -14.89
N ASN A 68 9.18 -9.45 -14.14
CA ASN A 68 8.22 -10.41 -13.60
C ASN A 68 8.20 -10.46 -12.06
N GLN A 69 8.97 -9.62 -11.37
CA GLN A 69 8.86 -9.45 -9.91
C GLN A 69 8.23 -8.09 -9.63
N THR A 70 6.94 -8.08 -9.36
CA THR A 70 6.25 -6.94 -8.74
C THR A 70 6.43 -7.06 -7.22
N SER A 71 7.64 -6.85 -6.70
CA SER A 71 7.84 -6.80 -5.25
C SER A 71 7.46 -5.42 -4.73
N GLN A 72 6.15 -5.18 -4.57
CA GLN A 72 5.46 -3.96 -4.11
C GLN A 72 5.83 -3.53 -2.68
N GLN A 73 7.04 -3.09 -2.35
CA GLN A 73 7.34 -2.74 -0.94
C GLN A 73 8.25 -1.50 -0.73
N VAL A 74 7.77 -0.24 -0.86
CA VAL A 74 8.15 0.83 0.08
C VAL A 74 7.16 0.73 1.22
N SER A 75 7.57 0.10 2.31
CA SER A 75 6.81 0.10 3.56
C SER A 75 7.81 -0.04 4.68
N SER A 76 8.00 1.03 5.43
CA SER A 76 8.41 0.87 6.81
C SER A 76 7.21 0.99 7.71
N VAL A 77 7.31 0.30 8.85
CA VAL A 77 6.24 0.15 9.83
C VAL A 77 5.71 1.50 10.32
N HIS A 78 6.52 2.57 10.32
CA HIS A 78 6.03 3.90 10.66
C HIS A 78 5.46 4.68 9.47
N PHE A 79 5.97 4.51 8.24
CA PHE A 79 5.49 5.31 7.10
C PHE A 79 4.03 5.03 6.76
N ASP A 80 3.63 3.76 6.77
CA ASP A 80 2.25 3.39 6.38
C ASP A 80 1.21 3.95 7.34
N LEU A 81 1.53 4.02 8.64
CA LEU A 81 0.62 4.55 9.65
C LEU A 81 0.47 6.07 9.63
N VAL A 82 1.45 6.77 9.08
CA VAL A 82 1.55 8.23 9.25
C VAL A 82 0.32 8.95 8.68
N GLY A 83 -0.22 8.50 7.54
CA GLY A 83 -1.46 9.05 6.97
C GLY A 83 -2.69 8.72 7.83
N ALA A 84 -2.85 7.46 8.22
CA ALA A 84 -3.98 7.00 9.03
C ALA A 84 -4.04 7.69 10.41
N LEU A 85 -2.90 7.82 11.07
CA LEU A 85 -2.77 8.52 12.34
C LEU A 85 -3.02 10.03 12.18
N ALA A 86 -2.64 10.63 11.05
CA ALA A 86 -2.96 12.03 10.76
C ALA A 86 -4.48 12.26 10.63
N LEU A 87 -5.22 11.33 10.02
CA LEU A 87 -6.68 11.37 9.96
C LEU A 87 -7.32 11.29 11.35
N ALA A 88 -6.80 10.40 12.21
CA ALA A 88 -7.23 10.27 13.61
C ALA A 88 -6.87 11.52 14.46
N ALA A 89 -5.76 12.19 14.14
CA ALA A 89 -5.38 13.47 14.72
C ALA A 89 -6.28 14.64 14.25
N GLY A 90 -7.22 14.38 13.33
CA GLY A 90 -8.21 15.33 12.86
C GLY A 90 -7.74 16.20 11.69
N LEU A 91 -6.63 15.85 11.03
CA LEU A 91 -6.18 16.53 9.80
C LEU A 91 -7.07 16.18 8.60
N SER A 92 -7.03 17.02 7.56
CA SER A 92 -7.73 16.74 6.30
C SER A 92 -7.11 15.52 5.59
N GLN A 93 -7.85 14.89 4.67
CA GLN A 93 -7.31 13.79 3.86
C GLN A 93 -6.11 14.23 3.02
N GLU A 94 -6.15 15.45 2.46
CA GLU A 94 -5.03 15.99 1.69
C GLU A 94 -3.80 16.26 2.56
N ASP A 95 -3.98 16.81 3.77
CA ASP A 95 -2.86 17.04 4.69
C ASP A 95 -2.29 15.72 5.22
N ALA A 96 -3.14 14.73 5.51
CA ALA A 96 -2.70 13.39 5.91
C ALA A 96 -1.87 12.73 4.80
N ALA A 97 -2.33 12.81 3.56
CA ALA A 97 -1.61 12.30 2.40
C ALA A 97 -0.27 13.02 2.17
N ARG A 98 -0.27 14.36 2.24
CA ARG A 98 0.95 15.17 2.13
C ARG A 98 1.96 14.82 3.22
N LEU A 99 1.49 14.63 4.45
CA LEU A 99 2.31 14.29 5.60
C LEU A 99 2.95 12.90 5.43
N GLN A 100 2.18 11.91 4.96
CA GLN A 100 2.70 10.57 4.62
C GLN A 100 3.71 10.63 3.46
N LEU A 101 3.45 11.43 2.42
CA LEU A 101 4.38 11.63 1.31
C LEU A 101 5.73 12.18 1.78
N TYR A 102 5.75 13.21 2.62
CA TYR A 102 7.00 13.80 3.11
C TYR A 102 7.72 12.91 4.13
N SER A 103 6.99 12.05 4.85
CA SER A 103 7.62 10.96 5.59
C SER A 103 8.37 10.03 4.63
N GLN A 104 7.69 9.46 3.63
CA GLN A 104 8.32 8.56 2.65
C GLN A 104 9.52 9.18 1.91
N LEU A 105 9.40 10.45 1.53
CA LEU A 105 10.47 11.18 0.85
C LEU A 105 11.71 11.40 1.73
N THR A 106 11.62 11.28 3.05
CA THR A 106 12.77 11.52 3.92
C THR A 106 13.85 10.47 3.70
N ASP A 107 13.48 9.19 3.60
CA ASP A 107 14.38 8.10 3.17
C ASP A 107 14.66 8.14 1.67
N SER A 108 13.62 8.41 0.87
CA SER A 108 13.73 8.28 -0.59
C SER A 108 14.37 9.52 -1.22
N SER A 109 15.42 9.31 -2.01
CA SER A 109 16.12 10.41 -2.67
C SER A 109 15.26 11.06 -3.77
N ILE A 110 14.63 10.32 -4.67
CA ILE A 110 13.64 10.85 -5.63
C ILE A 110 12.62 9.75 -5.87
N ILE A 111 11.34 10.04 -5.71
CA ILE A 111 10.29 9.05 -5.96
C ILE A 111 9.64 9.32 -7.32
N THR A 112 9.64 8.32 -8.20
CA THR A 112 8.96 8.39 -9.50
C THR A 112 7.76 7.45 -9.50
N ALA A 113 6.57 7.98 -9.75
CA ALA A 113 5.30 7.28 -9.66
C ALA A 113 4.49 7.56 -10.93
N GLY A 114 4.37 6.57 -11.82
CA GLY A 114 3.72 6.77 -13.12
C GLY A 114 4.39 7.90 -13.94
N ASN A 115 3.64 8.99 -14.16
CA ASN A 115 4.13 10.21 -14.84
C ASN A 115 4.55 11.33 -13.88
N HIS A 116 4.52 11.08 -12.57
CA HIS A 116 4.82 12.05 -11.52
C HIS A 116 6.21 11.81 -10.95
N THR A 117 6.86 12.88 -10.51
CA THR A 117 8.14 12.83 -9.78
C THR A 117 8.00 13.67 -8.53
N TYR A 118 8.11 13.02 -7.37
CA TYR A 118 8.07 13.65 -6.06
C TYR A 118 9.49 13.86 -5.54
N ARG A 119 9.72 15.03 -4.94
CA ARG A 119 10.99 15.43 -4.34
C ARG A 119 10.70 16.23 -3.07
N ILE A 120 11.57 16.10 -2.07
CA ILE A 120 11.50 16.95 -0.86
C ILE A 120 11.55 18.43 -1.22
N THR A 121 12.43 18.79 -2.16
CA THR A 121 12.52 20.14 -2.67
C THR A 121 12.88 20.14 -4.15
N ASP A 122 12.44 21.18 -4.85
CA ASP A 122 12.71 21.44 -6.26
C ASP A 122 13.87 22.44 -6.45
N GLN A 123 14.46 22.92 -5.35
CA GLN A 123 15.59 23.85 -5.36
C GLN A 123 16.91 23.11 -5.14
N ALA A 124 17.98 23.66 -5.71
CA ALA A 124 19.32 23.19 -5.39
C ALA A 124 19.61 23.43 -3.91
N VAL A 125 19.97 22.35 -3.20
CA VAL A 125 20.34 22.36 -1.79
C VAL A 125 21.84 22.60 -1.66
N THR A 126 22.23 23.47 -0.71
CA THR A 126 23.63 23.69 -0.36
C THR A 126 24.08 22.76 0.76
N TYR A 127 25.14 22.00 0.52
CA TYR A 127 25.72 21.08 1.50
C TYR A 127 26.99 21.62 2.15
N PRO A 128 27.23 21.30 3.43
CA PRO A 128 28.52 21.57 4.06
C PRO A 128 29.62 20.80 3.33
N GLN A 129 30.77 21.45 3.17
CA GLN A 129 31.92 20.84 2.50
C GLN A 129 32.85 20.20 3.54
N ALA A 130 33.33 19.00 3.23
CA ALA A 130 34.31 18.31 4.06
C ALA A 130 35.61 19.14 4.14
N PRO A 131 36.05 19.57 5.34
CA PRO A 131 37.29 20.32 5.48
C PRO A 131 38.52 19.48 5.09
N ASP A 132 39.61 20.14 4.70
CA ASP A 132 40.88 19.46 4.48
C ASP A 132 41.38 18.88 5.82
N PRO A 133 41.59 17.56 5.95
CA PRO A 133 41.97 16.91 7.20
C PRO A 133 43.30 17.45 7.71
N THR A 134 44.22 17.86 6.83
CA THR A 134 45.53 18.41 7.24
C THR A 134 45.43 19.77 7.94
N THR A 135 44.25 20.42 7.87
CA THR A 135 43.96 21.68 8.56
C THR A 135 43.25 21.47 9.91
N LEU A 136 42.88 20.23 10.24
CA LEU A 136 42.17 19.89 11.47
C LEU A 136 43.14 19.75 12.65
N ALA A 137 42.63 20.03 13.85
CA ALA A 137 43.33 19.71 15.08
C ALA A 137 43.17 18.21 15.40
N ALA A 138 44.21 17.58 15.94
CA ALA A 138 44.15 16.19 16.38
C ALA A 138 43.16 16.01 17.54
N THR A 139 42.35 14.96 17.47
CA THR A 139 41.36 14.56 18.48
C THR A 139 41.41 13.05 18.70
N ASP A 140 40.71 12.52 19.70
CA ASP A 140 40.60 11.07 19.90
C ASP A 140 39.95 10.37 18.70
N TYR A 141 39.04 11.06 17.98
CA TYR A 141 38.39 10.55 16.78
C TYR A 141 39.17 10.80 15.49
N CYS A 142 40.17 11.69 15.52
CA CYS A 142 41.07 11.98 14.41
C CYS A 142 42.48 12.24 14.95
N PRO A 143 43.25 11.18 15.30
CA PRO A 143 44.49 11.33 16.06
C PRO A 143 45.70 11.79 15.22
N SER A 144 45.66 11.65 13.90
CA SER A 144 46.80 12.00 13.01
C SER A 144 46.36 12.70 11.72
N PRO A 145 45.64 13.83 11.83
CA PRO A 145 45.04 14.55 10.71
C PRO A 145 46.04 14.92 9.60
N GLU A 146 47.28 15.28 9.97
CA GLU A 146 48.32 15.65 9.01
C GLU A 146 48.76 14.50 8.07
N THR A 147 48.52 13.25 8.47
CA THR A 147 48.87 12.04 7.71
C THR A 147 47.66 11.29 7.17
N THR A 148 46.45 11.73 7.53
CA THR A 148 45.19 11.15 7.05
C THR A 148 45.01 11.47 5.56
N ALA A 149 44.62 10.47 4.77
CA ALA A 149 44.32 10.67 3.36
C ALA A 149 43.06 11.53 3.17
N TYR A 150 43.08 12.43 2.18
CA TYR A 150 41.92 13.25 1.83
C TYR A 150 40.95 12.51 0.90
N SER A 151 40.38 11.41 1.40
CA SER A 151 39.27 10.71 0.76
C SER A 151 38.12 10.63 1.74
N VAL A 152 37.04 11.34 1.45
CA VAL A 152 35.82 11.37 2.27
C VAL A 152 35.07 10.06 2.04
N THR A 153 34.88 9.28 3.10
CA THR A 153 34.17 8.00 3.07
C THR A 153 32.75 8.09 3.60
N MET A 154 32.44 9.13 4.36
CA MET A 154 31.13 9.37 4.97
C MET A 154 30.87 10.87 5.09
N GLY A 155 29.62 11.27 4.90
CA GLY A 155 29.18 12.67 4.93
C GLY A 155 29.63 13.49 3.70
N GLY A 156 30.13 12.83 2.65
CA GLY A 156 30.44 13.47 1.37
C GLY A 156 29.21 13.57 0.47
N THR A 157 29.27 14.41 -0.56
CA THR A 157 28.18 14.52 -1.56
C THR A 157 28.33 13.55 -2.73
N THR A 158 29.45 12.84 -2.83
CA THR A 158 29.77 11.96 -3.97
C THR A 158 28.94 10.70 -4.04
N LEU A 159 28.33 10.31 -2.92
CA LEU A 159 27.44 9.15 -2.80
C LEU A 159 25.96 9.57 -2.76
N MET A 160 25.66 10.86 -2.93
CA MET A 160 24.30 11.35 -2.90
C MET A 160 23.59 11.05 -4.22
N GLU A 161 22.49 10.33 -4.13
CA GLU A 161 21.65 9.94 -5.26
C GLU A 161 20.66 11.06 -5.65
N CYS A 162 20.32 11.92 -4.69
CA CYS A 162 19.56 13.15 -4.92
C CYS A 162 20.36 14.38 -4.42
N PRO A 163 21.07 15.09 -5.32
CA PRO A 163 21.74 16.35 -4.99
C PRO A 163 20.78 17.50 -4.60
N GLU A 164 19.47 17.31 -4.77
CA GLU A 164 18.43 18.27 -4.38
C GLU A 164 17.76 17.87 -3.05
N CYS A 165 18.21 16.82 -2.35
CA CYS A 165 17.52 16.31 -1.16
C CYS A 165 18.40 16.42 0.08
N PHE A 166 17.99 17.28 1.02
CA PHE A 166 18.79 17.56 2.21
C PHE A 166 18.74 16.45 3.27
N THR A 167 17.78 15.52 3.18
CA THR A 167 17.64 14.41 4.14
C THR A 167 18.45 13.17 3.75
N SER A 168 19.00 13.10 2.53
CA SER A 168 19.64 11.90 1.99
C SER A 168 20.51 11.15 3.00
N ARG A 169 20.22 9.84 3.17
CA ARG A 169 20.93 8.90 4.03
C ARG A 169 22.45 8.86 3.81
N PHE A 170 22.91 8.98 2.57
CA PHE A 170 24.35 8.97 2.25
C PHE A 170 24.95 10.38 2.13
N GLY A 171 24.15 11.41 2.37
CA GLY A 171 24.59 12.80 2.40
C GLY A 171 25.21 13.21 3.74
N PRO A 172 25.70 14.45 3.85
CA PRO A 172 26.26 15.01 5.08
C PRO A 172 25.32 14.97 6.29
N PHE A 173 24.01 14.97 6.06
CA PHE A 173 22.98 14.98 7.10
C PHE A 173 22.33 13.60 7.32
N GLY A 174 22.84 12.53 6.71
CA GLY A 174 22.18 11.22 6.74
C GLY A 174 21.88 10.72 8.15
N VAL A 175 22.91 10.59 9.01
CA VAL A 175 22.74 10.19 10.42
C VAL A 175 21.76 11.11 11.17
N PHE A 176 21.81 12.41 10.87
CA PHE A 176 20.97 13.39 11.55
C PHE A 176 19.47 13.18 11.29
N PHE A 177 19.08 12.67 10.12
CA PHE A 177 17.67 12.36 9.83
C PHE A 177 17.30 10.89 10.08
N HIS A 178 18.26 9.96 9.91
CA HIS A 178 17.97 8.54 9.81
C HIS A 178 18.41 7.66 10.97
N GLU A 179 19.24 8.20 11.87
CA GLU A 179 19.58 7.51 13.10
C GLU A 179 19.80 8.49 14.25
N PRO A 180 18.89 9.45 14.47
CA PRO A 180 19.16 10.54 15.40
C PRO A 180 19.04 10.09 16.86
N HIS A 181 19.99 10.53 17.68
CA HIS A 181 19.84 10.52 19.13
C HIS A 181 18.74 11.50 19.55
N ASN A 182 18.08 11.22 20.68
CA ASN A 182 17.11 12.13 21.28
C ASN A 182 17.82 13.23 22.11
N THR A 183 18.60 14.07 21.45
CA THR A 183 19.35 15.18 22.05
C THR A 183 18.94 16.53 21.46
N PRO A 184 19.24 17.66 22.14
CA PRO A 184 18.91 19.01 21.67
C PRO A 184 19.43 19.38 20.28
N ASP A 185 20.50 18.73 19.81
CA ASP A 185 21.24 19.00 18.57
C ASP A 185 20.97 17.98 17.45
N GLU A 186 20.10 17.00 17.68
CA GLU A 186 19.68 15.97 16.72
C GLU A 186 18.13 15.93 16.63
N LEU A 187 17.47 14.88 17.10
CA LEU A 187 16.01 14.72 16.94
C LEU A 187 15.20 15.92 17.48
N GLN A 188 15.62 16.52 18.60
CA GLN A 188 14.91 17.67 19.17
C GLN A 188 15.09 18.95 18.35
N ALA A 189 16.19 19.07 17.58
CA ALA A 189 16.37 20.17 16.64
C ALA A 189 15.38 20.05 15.47
N ILE A 190 15.19 18.83 14.95
CA ILE A 190 14.19 18.52 13.93
C ILE A 190 12.79 18.81 14.45
N HIS A 191 12.45 18.34 15.66
CA HIS A 191 11.17 18.64 16.32
C HIS A 191 10.89 20.15 16.38
N LYS A 192 11.84 20.95 16.93
CA LYS A 192 11.64 22.40 17.10
C LYS A 192 11.42 23.12 15.77
N TRP A 193 12.15 22.73 14.74
CA TRP A 193 11.97 23.27 13.39
C TRP A 193 10.62 22.85 12.79
N ALA A 194 10.25 21.58 12.91
CA ALA A 194 8.97 21.04 12.44
C ALA A 194 7.77 21.68 13.14
N PHE A 195 7.89 22.06 14.41
CA PHE A 195 6.88 22.79 15.17
C PHE A 195 6.91 24.32 14.92
N GLY A 196 7.93 24.80 14.19
CA GLY A 196 8.13 26.22 13.90
C GLY A 196 8.53 27.04 15.13
N GLU A 197 9.11 26.39 16.15
CA GLU A 197 9.75 27.05 17.29
C GLU A 197 11.07 27.72 16.88
N THR A 198 11.75 27.14 15.89
CA THR A 198 12.88 27.74 15.18
C THR A 198 12.51 27.99 13.72
N SER A 199 13.08 29.03 13.14
CA SER A 199 12.91 29.33 11.70
C SER A 199 13.91 28.59 10.82
N ASP A 200 15.08 28.27 11.38
CA ASP A 200 16.14 27.52 10.72
C ASP A 200 16.30 26.15 11.39
N LEU A 201 16.67 25.16 10.59
CA LEU A 201 17.13 23.85 11.05
C LEU A 201 18.66 23.86 11.12
N THR A 202 19.20 23.44 12.25
CA THR A 202 20.65 23.27 12.44
C THR A 202 20.94 21.83 12.80
N ALA A 203 21.95 21.25 12.15
CA ALA A 203 22.32 19.86 12.28
C ALA A 203 23.75 19.68 12.77
N LYS A 204 23.99 18.49 13.32
CA LYS A 204 25.31 17.91 13.53
C LYS A 204 25.69 17.10 12.29
N VAL A 205 26.91 17.32 11.79
CA VAL A 205 27.42 16.71 10.54
C VAL A 205 28.74 16.04 10.85
N THR A 206 28.86 14.76 10.52
CA THR A 206 30.12 14.01 10.69
C THR A 206 30.72 13.68 9.33
N PHE A 207 32.02 13.92 9.18
CA PHE A 207 32.80 13.53 8.01
C PHE A 207 33.79 12.44 8.40
N GLY A 208 33.85 11.37 7.61
CA GLY A 208 34.83 10.28 7.75
C GLY A 208 35.92 10.36 6.68
N TYR A 209 37.17 10.10 7.07
CA TYR A 209 38.33 10.06 6.16
C TYR A 209 39.09 8.73 6.23
N SER A 210 39.35 8.13 5.07
CA SER A 210 40.09 6.87 4.95
C SER A 210 41.10 6.87 3.79
N SER A 211 42.08 5.97 3.87
CA SER A 211 43.08 5.71 2.81
C SER A 211 42.90 4.35 2.12
N THR A 212 42.05 3.47 2.65
CA THR A 212 42.03 2.04 2.31
C THR A 212 40.79 1.57 1.55
N VAL A 213 39.71 2.35 1.53
CA VAL A 213 38.45 1.92 0.88
C VAL A 213 37.77 3.12 0.23
N PRO A 214 37.67 3.18 -1.12
CA PRO A 214 36.56 3.93 -1.70
C PRO A 214 35.30 3.12 -1.35
N PHE A 215 34.34 3.73 -0.65
CA PHE A 215 33.01 3.15 -0.48
C PHE A 215 32.39 3.02 -1.88
N THR A 216 32.66 1.91 -2.58
CA THR A 216 32.11 1.62 -3.90
C THR A 216 31.04 0.57 -3.74
N TRP A 217 29.81 0.97 -4.03
CA TRP A 217 28.72 0.05 -4.32
C TRP A 217 29.10 -0.80 -5.53
N GLU A 218 29.33 -2.11 -5.36
CA GLU A 218 29.17 -3.05 -6.46
C GLU A 218 27.87 -3.83 -6.26
N PRO A 219 26.94 -3.86 -7.24
CA PRO A 219 25.56 -4.35 -7.04
C PRO A 219 25.41 -5.88 -7.04
N LEU A 220 26.47 -6.65 -6.77
CA LEU A 220 26.43 -8.10 -6.92
C LEU A 220 27.03 -8.82 -5.70
N TYR A 221 26.11 -9.26 -4.84
CA TYR A 221 26.25 -10.41 -3.96
C TYR A 221 27.47 -10.43 -3.04
N THR A 222 27.37 -9.75 -1.89
CA THR A 222 27.40 -10.34 -0.54
C THR A 222 27.64 -9.19 0.45
N VAL A 223 26.86 -9.14 1.52
CA VAL A 223 27.04 -8.28 2.72
C VAL A 223 28.43 -8.44 3.38
N ALA A 224 29.30 -9.27 2.81
CA ALA A 224 30.64 -9.60 3.30
C ALA A 224 31.72 -8.54 2.96
N ASN A 225 31.45 -7.56 2.09
CA ASN A 225 32.47 -6.60 1.63
C ASN A 225 32.21 -5.13 1.99
N VAL A 226 31.10 -4.78 2.65
CA VAL A 226 30.97 -3.44 3.24
C VAL A 226 31.85 -3.44 4.49
N ALA A 227 32.99 -2.76 4.43
CA ALA A 227 33.85 -2.64 5.61
C ALA A 227 33.09 -1.87 6.70
N ASN A 228 33.16 -2.35 7.95
CA ASN A 228 32.63 -1.61 9.09
C ASN A 228 33.22 -0.20 9.10
N VAL A 229 32.35 0.83 9.02
CA VAL A 229 32.77 2.22 8.81
C VAL A 229 33.73 2.71 9.89
N TYR A 230 33.58 2.21 11.12
CA TYR A 230 34.43 2.56 12.27
C TYR A 230 35.81 1.90 12.18
N GLU A 231 35.90 0.68 11.63
CA GLU A 231 37.18 -0.02 11.41
C GLU A 231 37.90 0.51 10.15
N ALA A 232 37.15 0.93 9.14
CA ALA A 232 37.68 1.40 7.86
C ALA A 232 38.11 2.87 7.87
N THR A 233 37.65 3.66 8.84
CA THR A 233 37.87 5.12 8.88
C THR A 233 38.84 5.50 9.98
N SER A 234 39.95 6.14 9.60
CA SER A 234 41.03 6.51 10.53
C SER A 234 40.82 7.86 11.23
N CYS A 235 39.89 8.67 10.74
CA CYS A 235 39.64 10.01 11.23
C CYS A 235 38.19 10.39 11.01
N PHE A 236 37.50 10.77 12.09
CA PHE A 236 36.18 11.40 12.06
C PHE A 236 36.26 12.84 12.55
N TYR A 237 35.53 13.71 11.88
CA TYR A 237 35.40 15.11 12.25
C TYR A 237 33.93 15.52 12.23
N THR A 238 33.44 16.03 13.35
CA THR A 238 32.05 16.45 13.51
C THR A 238 31.97 17.98 13.62
N GLN A 239 31.08 18.57 12.83
CA GLN A 239 30.64 19.96 12.95
C GLN A 239 29.28 20.01 13.63
N THR A 240 29.08 20.95 14.53
CA THR A 240 27.79 21.24 15.16
C THR A 240 27.23 22.56 14.64
N ASP A 241 25.94 22.80 14.86
CA ASP A 241 25.25 24.05 14.49
C ASP A 241 25.33 24.38 12.99
N VAL A 242 25.42 23.35 12.13
CA VAL A 242 25.46 23.53 10.68
C VAL A 242 24.05 23.82 10.19
N LYS A 243 23.83 24.99 9.58
CA LYS A 243 22.54 25.32 8.99
C LYS A 243 22.22 24.36 7.84
N VAL A 244 21.07 23.70 7.92
CA VAL A 244 20.51 22.87 6.84
C VAL A 244 19.79 23.79 5.85
N ASP A 245 20.09 23.63 4.57
CA ASP A 245 19.35 24.27 3.50
C ASP A 245 18.09 23.46 3.21
N THR A 246 16.96 23.85 3.82
CA THR A 246 15.68 23.11 3.72
C THR A 246 14.91 23.40 2.43
N GLY A 247 15.53 24.10 1.47
CA GLY A 247 14.91 24.47 0.20
C GLY A 247 13.60 25.25 0.40
N ASN A 248 12.52 24.73 -0.15
CA ASN A 248 11.17 25.28 -0.03
C ASN A 248 10.37 24.73 1.16
N VAL A 249 10.91 23.78 1.93
CA VAL A 249 10.22 23.25 3.12
C VAL A 249 10.28 24.27 4.25
N ALA A 250 9.11 24.80 4.61
CA ALA A 250 8.99 25.85 5.62
C ALA A 250 8.95 25.26 7.03
N ALA A 251 9.62 25.91 7.99
CA ALA A 251 9.50 25.57 9.40
C ALA A 251 8.03 25.67 9.87
N GLY A 252 7.57 24.70 10.68
CA GLY A 252 6.19 24.68 11.14
C GLY A 252 5.15 24.15 10.15
N SER A 253 5.56 23.70 8.96
CA SER A 253 4.68 23.17 7.91
C SER A 253 4.32 21.69 8.12
N ILE A 254 3.36 21.17 7.35
CA ILE A 254 2.98 19.74 7.36
C ILE A 254 4.12 18.90 6.78
N GLU A 255 4.81 19.44 5.77
CA GLU A 255 5.98 18.84 5.13
C GLU A 255 7.13 18.67 6.13
N ALA A 256 7.41 19.71 6.92
CA ALA A 256 8.42 19.65 7.99
C ALA A 256 8.03 18.65 9.09
N LEU A 257 6.73 18.53 9.40
CA LEU A 257 6.22 17.54 10.34
C LEU A 257 6.41 16.11 9.79
N GLY A 258 6.13 15.85 8.52
CA GLY A 258 6.36 14.54 7.88
C GLY A 258 7.82 14.09 8.03
N ILE A 259 8.77 15.00 7.76
CA ILE A 259 10.21 14.74 7.93
C ILE A 259 10.58 14.46 9.40
N TYR A 260 9.98 15.20 10.34
CA TYR A 260 10.21 14.94 11.76
C TYR A 260 9.66 13.59 12.21
N LEU A 261 8.46 13.21 11.77
CA LEU A 261 7.84 11.95 12.16
C LEU A 261 8.59 10.74 11.62
N HIS A 262 9.17 10.88 10.42
CA HIS A 262 10.16 9.94 9.90
C HIS A 262 11.34 9.78 10.85
N ALA A 263 12.05 10.89 11.14
CA ALA A 263 13.22 10.87 12.01
C ALA A 263 12.91 10.36 13.43
N LEU A 264 11.69 10.62 13.92
CA LEU A 264 11.19 10.07 15.18
C LEU A 264 10.96 8.55 15.08
N GLY A 265 10.40 8.07 13.97
CA GLY A 265 10.31 6.66 13.64
C GLY A 265 11.68 5.99 13.66
N ASP A 266 12.63 6.56 12.92
CA ASP A 266 14.02 6.10 12.80
C ASP A 266 14.74 6.06 14.14
N HIS A 267 14.53 7.06 15.00
CA HIS A 267 15.02 7.05 16.37
C HIS A 267 14.55 5.82 17.16
N TRP A 268 13.27 5.45 17.02
CA TRP A 268 12.70 4.32 17.76
C TRP A 268 13.07 2.98 17.13
N SER A 269 13.08 2.87 15.80
CA SER A 269 13.45 1.64 15.10
C SER A 269 14.91 1.26 15.37
N HIS A 270 15.82 2.25 15.39
CA HIS A 270 17.26 2.08 15.60
C HIS A 270 17.72 2.22 17.05
N ARG A 271 16.82 2.38 18.02
CA ARG A 271 17.18 2.67 19.42
C ARG A 271 18.18 1.69 20.03
N GLU A 272 18.08 0.41 19.69
CA GLU A 272 19.03 -0.61 20.16
C GLU A 272 20.41 -0.45 19.52
N CYS A 273 20.48 -0.07 18.24
CA CYS A 273 21.76 0.25 17.60
C CYS A 273 22.37 1.52 18.20
N ILE A 274 21.57 2.58 18.38
CA ILE A 274 21.99 3.82 19.03
C ILE A 274 22.60 3.52 20.41
N GLN A 275 21.90 2.72 21.23
CA GLN A 275 22.41 2.31 22.53
C GLN A 275 23.69 1.46 22.43
N ALA A 276 23.75 0.52 21.48
CA ALA A 276 24.93 -0.31 21.26
C ALA A 276 26.15 0.52 20.84
N ALA A 277 25.96 1.56 20.01
CA ALA A 277 27.01 2.48 19.59
C ALA A 277 27.51 3.36 20.76
N ASP A 278 26.60 3.81 21.62
CA ASP A 278 26.92 4.59 22.83
C ASP A 278 27.68 3.75 23.88
N ASP A 279 27.34 2.47 24.01
CA ASP A 279 27.98 1.53 24.94
C ASP A 279 29.27 0.91 24.39
N TYR A 280 29.51 1.03 23.08
CA TYR A 280 30.66 0.42 22.43
C TYR A 280 31.96 1.02 22.94
N SER A 281 32.87 0.16 23.40
CA SER A 281 34.23 0.55 23.78
C SER A 281 35.23 -0.44 23.23
N ASN A 282 36.17 0.07 22.44
CA ASN A 282 37.28 -0.70 21.92
C ASN A 282 38.57 0.11 22.13
N PRO A 283 39.53 -0.36 22.94
CA PRO A 283 40.74 0.41 23.22
C PRO A 283 41.61 0.67 21.98
N ASP A 284 41.44 -0.14 20.93
CA ASP A 284 42.17 0.01 19.66
C ASP A 284 41.46 1.00 18.70
N LEU A 285 40.23 1.41 18.99
CA LEU A 285 39.47 2.42 18.23
C LEU A 285 39.18 3.64 19.11
N PHE A 286 39.46 4.84 18.61
CA PHE A 286 39.11 6.12 19.26
C PHE A 286 39.53 6.24 20.74
N ASN A 287 40.63 5.57 21.12
CA ASN A 287 41.15 5.54 22.50
C ASN A 287 40.13 5.01 23.53
N GLY A 288 39.24 4.11 23.12
CA GLY A 288 38.21 3.52 23.99
C GLY A 288 37.00 4.41 24.27
N ASN A 289 36.90 5.57 23.62
CA ASN A 289 35.70 6.41 23.67
C ASN A 289 34.51 5.76 22.92
N PRO A 290 33.26 6.13 23.25
CA PRO A 290 32.07 5.74 22.50
C PRO A 290 32.18 6.07 21.01
N LEU A 291 31.35 5.45 20.17
CA LEU A 291 31.33 5.77 18.75
C LEU A 291 30.80 7.20 18.51
N PRO A 292 31.29 7.91 17.48
CA PRO A 292 30.91 9.30 17.24
C PRO A 292 29.46 9.48 16.76
N PHE A 293 28.84 8.40 16.28
CA PHE A 293 27.46 8.30 15.82
C PHE A 293 27.05 6.82 15.80
N ALA A 294 25.76 6.56 15.63
CA ALA A 294 25.22 5.25 15.30
C ALA A 294 25.05 5.11 13.78
N ALA A 295 25.29 3.92 13.25
CA ALA A 295 25.21 3.60 11.83
C ALA A 295 25.09 2.10 11.65
N HIS A 296 24.39 1.68 10.60
CA HIS A 296 24.45 0.30 10.17
C HIS A 296 25.87 -0.13 9.79
N VAL A 297 26.26 -1.31 10.25
CA VAL A 297 27.60 -1.88 10.06
C VAL A 297 27.55 -3.37 9.76
N THR A 298 28.60 -3.85 9.10
CA THR A 298 28.86 -5.29 9.01
C THR A 298 29.35 -5.80 10.36
N VAL A 299 28.70 -6.86 10.85
CA VAL A 299 28.96 -7.49 12.16
C VAL A 299 29.48 -8.91 12.00
N LYS A 300 30.26 -9.39 12.98
CA LYS A 300 30.92 -10.72 12.93
C LYS A 300 30.01 -11.88 13.37
N GLY A 301 28.78 -11.59 13.82
CA GLY A 301 27.78 -12.55 14.27
C GLY A 301 27.00 -12.04 15.49
N PRO A 302 26.09 -12.86 16.08
CA PRO A 302 25.22 -12.44 17.19
C PRO A 302 25.92 -12.00 18.46
N ASP A 303 27.17 -12.41 18.67
CA ASP A 303 27.98 -12.03 19.83
C ASP A 303 28.74 -10.70 19.63
N ASP A 304 28.64 -10.08 18.44
CA ASP A 304 29.23 -8.78 18.16
C ASP A 304 28.52 -7.69 19.00
N PRO A 305 29.24 -6.82 19.74
CA PRO A 305 28.62 -5.74 20.52
C PRO A 305 27.74 -4.80 19.68
N LEU A 306 27.98 -4.72 18.37
CA LEU A 306 27.18 -3.91 17.43
C LEU A 306 26.11 -4.74 16.70
N TRP A 307 25.73 -5.93 17.18
CA TRP A 307 24.74 -6.80 16.52
C TRP A 307 23.40 -6.10 16.21
N ALA A 308 22.98 -5.18 17.07
CA ALA A 308 21.77 -4.37 16.87
C ALA A 308 21.90 -3.40 15.68
N CYS A 309 23.12 -3.05 15.28
CA CYS A 309 23.45 -2.19 14.15
C CYS A 309 23.70 -2.94 12.85
N ARG A 310 23.42 -4.25 12.78
CA ARG A 310 23.61 -4.99 11.53
C ARG A 310 22.75 -4.41 10.41
N TRP A 311 23.20 -4.57 9.16
CA TRP A 311 22.36 -4.27 8.00
C TRP A 311 21.14 -5.20 7.99
N THR A 312 19.97 -4.60 7.92
CA THR A 312 18.67 -5.26 7.72
C THR A 312 17.94 -4.55 6.58
N SER A 313 16.98 -5.25 5.95
CA SER A 313 16.09 -4.63 4.97
C SER A 313 15.31 -3.47 5.63
N HIS A 314 15.00 -2.43 4.86
CA HIS A 314 14.19 -1.31 5.33
C HIS A 314 12.78 -1.72 5.79
N GLU A 315 12.22 -2.78 5.21
CA GLU A 315 10.90 -3.28 5.61
C GLU A 315 10.86 -3.83 7.05
N VAL A 316 12.02 -4.15 7.61
CA VAL A 316 12.17 -4.77 8.95
C VAL A 316 12.79 -3.81 10.00
N GLU A 317 12.59 -2.50 9.85
CA GLU A 317 13.17 -1.44 10.71
C GLU A 317 12.99 -1.65 12.22
N PHE A 318 11.86 -2.20 12.67
CA PHE A 318 11.65 -2.52 14.09
C PHE A 318 12.00 -3.96 14.50
N GLY A 319 12.70 -4.69 13.64
CA GLY A 319 13.11 -6.06 13.90
C GLY A 319 12.74 -7.01 12.76
N ASP A 320 13.47 -8.12 12.69
CA ASP A 320 13.30 -9.16 11.68
C ASP A 320 12.61 -10.40 12.26
N MET A 321 12.36 -11.40 11.41
CA MET A 321 11.78 -12.70 11.81
C MET A 321 12.57 -13.42 12.92
N ALA A 322 13.86 -13.10 13.12
CA ALA A 322 14.69 -13.67 14.18
C ALA A 322 14.74 -12.80 15.46
N HIS A 323 14.38 -11.51 15.36
CA HIS A 323 14.46 -10.50 16.41
C HIS A 323 13.24 -9.56 16.35
N SER A 324 12.02 -10.10 16.50
CA SER A 324 10.81 -9.28 16.52
C SER A 324 10.79 -8.38 17.77
N ASP A 325 10.77 -7.05 17.60
CA ASP A 325 10.56 -6.10 18.71
C ASP A 325 9.22 -5.35 18.60
N ALA A 326 8.14 -6.12 18.75
CA ALA A 326 6.78 -5.58 18.77
C ALA A 326 6.58 -4.52 19.87
N ALA A 327 7.32 -4.59 20.99
CA ALA A 327 7.19 -3.64 22.08
C ALA A 327 7.78 -2.26 21.74
N ARG A 328 8.95 -2.23 21.10
CA ARG A 328 9.57 -1.00 20.59
C ARG A 328 8.80 -0.45 19.40
N THR A 329 8.31 -1.32 18.52
CA THR A 329 7.40 -0.95 17.42
C THR A 329 6.17 -0.22 17.95
N TYR A 330 5.53 -0.80 18.96
CA TYR A 330 4.34 -0.22 19.58
C TYR A 330 4.66 1.11 20.25
N THR A 331 5.79 1.20 20.95
CA THR A 331 6.21 2.44 21.60
C THR A 331 6.49 3.53 20.56
N GLY A 332 7.21 3.22 19.49
CA GLY A 332 7.53 4.17 18.42
C GLY A 332 6.28 4.69 17.71
N THR A 333 5.36 3.81 17.34
CA THR A 333 4.09 4.20 16.69
C THR A 333 3.21 5.05 17.61
N VAL A 334 3.17 4.76 18.92
CA VAL A 334 2.51 5.60 19.92
C VAL A 334 3.14 6.99 20.03
N GLU A 335 4.48 7.08 20.02
CA GLU A 335 5.17 8.38 20.09
C GLU A 335 5.00 9.22 18.81
N ILE A 336 4.95 8.59 17.64
CA ILE A 336 4.56 9.24 16.37
C ILE A 336 3.17 9.86 16.50
N TYR A 337 2.19 9.11 17.01
CA TYR A 337 0.85 9.65 17.16
C TYR A 337 0.80 10.79 18.19
N LYS A 338 1.49 10.65 19.34
CA LYS A 338 1.59 11.72 20.34
C LYS A 338 2.24 12.99 19.78
N ALA A 339 3.22 12.87 18.90
CA ALA A 339 3.83 14.01 18.22
C ALA A 339 2.80 14.74 17.34
N MET A 340 1.98 14.01 16.57
CA MET A 340 0.89 14.61 15.79
C MET A 340 -0.15 15.30 16.68
N LEU A 341 -0.59 14.64 17.77
CA LEU A 341 -1.52 15.23 18.73
C LEU A 341 -0.95 16.51 19.33
N SER A 342 0.32 16.53 19.70
CA SER A 342 1.00 17.70 20.24
C SER A 342 1.10 18.83 19.22
N TYR A 343 1.36 18.51 17.95
CA TYR A 343 1.41 19.47 16.85
C TYR A 343 0.04 20.14 16.64
N VAL A 344 -1.03 19.35 16.62
CA VAL A 344 -2.41 19.85 16.50
C VAL A 344 -2.81 20.68 17.73
N GLN A 345 -2.47 20.22 18.94
CA GLN A 345 -2.72 20.96 20.20
C GLN A 345 -1.99 22.30 20.25
N ALA A 346 -0.82 22.41 19.60
CA ALA A 346 -0.09 23.67 19.42
C ALA A 346 -0.76 24.64 18.41
N GLY A 347 -1.93 24.29 17.86
CA GLY A 347 -2.68 25.11 16.90
C GLY A 347 -2.12 25.07 15.48
N LYS A 348 -1.33 24.04 15.15
CA LYS A 348 -0.74 23.83 13.82
C LYS A 348 -1.59 22.82 13.01
N GLY A 349 -1.29 22.67 11.72
CA GLY A 349 -1.95 21.69 10.83
C GLY A 349 -3.41 21.97 10.45
N GLN A 350 -4.04 23.01 11.02
CA GLN A 350 -5.43 23.42 10.69
C GLN A 350 -6.43 22.25 10.73
N PRO A 351 -6.53 21.50 11.85
CA PRO A 351 -7.38 20.31 11.93
C PRO A 351 -8.84 20.63 11.56
N THR A 352 -9.46 19.74 10.79
CA THR A 352 -10.87 19.79 10.41
C THR A 352 -11.76 19.15 11.48
N TYR A 353 -11.23 18.19 12.25
CA TYR A 353 -11.91 17.53 13.37
C TYR A 353 -11.12 17.70 14.68
N ASN A 354 -11.78 17.50 15.83
CA ASN A 354 -11.04 17.34 17.07
C ASN A 354 -10.30 15.98 17.03
N PRO A 355 -9.06 15.90 17.53
CA PRO A 355 -8.31 14.65 17.56
C PRO A 355 -9.01 13.56 18.39
N ILE A 356 -8.85 12.30 17.98
CA ILE A 356 -9.28 11.13 18.74
C ILE A 356 -8.15 10.72 19.70
N ALA A 357 -8.34 10.78 21.01
CA ALA A 357 -7.27 10.39 21.94
C ALA A 357 -6.94 8.89 21.87
N LEU A 358 -5.76 8.47 22.34
CA LEU A 358 -5.37 7.05 22.36
C LEU A 358 -6.32 6.20 23.21
N GLU A 359 -6.82 6.76 24.29
CA GLU A 359 -7.72 6.16 25.27
C GLU A 359 -9.21 6.27 24.91
N ASP A 360 -9.54 7.08 23.90
CA ASP A 360 -10.91 7.29 23.44
C ASP A 360 -11.41 6.08 22.62
N GLU A 361 -12.73 6.03 22.37
CA GLU A 361 -13.37 4.92 21.64
C GLU A 361 -13.01 3.54 22.22
N ASN A 362 -12.97 3.47 23.56
CA ASN A 362 -12.53 2.29 24.34
C ASN A 362 -11.06 1.89 24.09
N GLY A 363 -10.22 2.85 23.74
CA GLY A 363 -8.80 2.64 23.46
C GLY A 363 -8.53 2.04 22.08
N TYR A 364 -9.43 2.22 21.10
CA TYR A 364 -9.35 1.54 19.81
C TYR A 364 -8.00 1.73 19.11
N ILE A 365 -7.51 2.98 19.00
CA ILE A 365 -6.20 3.26 18.37
C ILE A 365 -5.09 2.52 19.12
N ASN A 366 -5.11 2.59 20.45
CA ASN A 366 -4.10 1.97 21.29
C ASN A 366 -4.08 0.43 21.15
N SER A 367 -5.27 -0.21 21.17
CA SER A 367 -5.39 -1.66 20.97
C SER A 367 -5.08 -2.05 19.52
N PHE A 368 -5.48 -1.24 18.55
CA PHE A 368 -5.17 -1.48 17.13
C PHE A 368 -3.66 -1.52 16.91
N LEU A 369 -2.94 -0.52 17.41
CA LEU A 369 -1.48 -0.47 17.29
C LEU A 369 -0.84 -1.70 17.98
N HIS A 370 -1.25 -2.01 19.20
CA HIS A 370 -0.65 -3.09 20.01
C HIS A 370 -1.01 -4.52 19.56
N ASP A 371 -2.28 -4.76 19.27
CA ASP A 371 -2.84 -6.10 19.09
C ASP A 371 -2.92 -6.51 17.62
N GLN A 372 -2.90 -5.54 16.69
CA GLN A 372 -3.03 -5.81 15.24
C GLN A 372 -1.78 -5.36 14.48
N PHE A 373 -1.51 -4.06 14.50
CA PHE A 373 -0.50 -3.49 13.60
C PHE A 373 0.91 -4.01 13.90
N VAL A 374 1.37 -3.98 15.15
CA VAL A 374 2.72 -4.45 15.49
C VAL A 374 2.88 -5.98 15.47
N GLN A 375 1.78 -6.71 15.28
CA GLN A 375 1.79 -8.18 15.16
C GLN A 375 1.90 -8.65 13.71
N THR A 376 1.89 -7.71 12.75
CA THR A 376 2.13 -8.01 11.34
C THR A 376 3.51 -8.60 11.12
N ASN A 377 3.64 -9.45 10.10
CA ASN A 377 4.95 -9.91 9.67
C ASN A 377 5.75 -8.68 9.20
N PRO A 378 6.98 -8.44 9.72
CA PRO A 378 7.80 -7.31 9.31
C PRO A 378 8.21 -7.38 7.83
N GLU A 379 8.13 -8.54 7.16
CA GLU A 379 8.35 -8.66 5.71
C GLU A 379 7.06 -8.50 4.86
N ASP A 380 5.91 -8.25 5.49
CA ASP A 380 4.60 -8.11 4.82
C ASP A 380 4.10 -6.66 4.82
N ALA A 381 4.69 -5.87 3.92
CA ALA A 381 4.34 -4.48 3.67
C ALA A 381 2.86 -4.26 3.31
N GLU A 382 2.30 -5.14 2.48
CA GLU A 382 0.93 -5.03 1.97
C GLU A 382 -0.08 -5.22 3.11
N ALA A 383 0.13 -6.23 3.98
CA ALA A 383 -0.72 -6.43 5.15
C ALA A 383 -0.65 -5.24 6.14
N ARG A 384 0.53 -4.62 6.31
CA ARG A 384 0.65 -3.41 7.16
C ARG A 384 -0.10 -2.24 6.57
N ARG A 385 0.03 -2.02 5.27
CA ARG A 385 -0.68 -0.94 4.57
C ARG A 385 -2.18 -1.09 4.66
N ALA A 386 -2.69 -2.28 4.41
CA ALA A 386 -4.11 -2.61 4.57
C ALA A 386 -4.64 -2.25 5.95
N LEU A 387 -3.90 -2.63 6.99
CA LEU A 387 -4.22 -2.27 8.37
C LEU A 387 -4.21 -0.75 8.58
N ALA A 388 -3.22 -0.04 8.05
CA ALA A 388 -3.18 1.42 8.15
C ALA A 388 -4.38 2.07 7.43
N GLU A 389 -4.75 1.59 6.24
CA GLU A 389 -5.93 2.05 5.50
C GLU A 389 -7.22 1.79 6.30
N ASP A 390 -7.38 0.60 6.88
CA ASP A 390 -8.50 0.26 7.78
C ASP A 390 -8.60 1.23 8.98
N LEU A 391 -7.46 1.60 9.57
CA LEU A 391 -7.42 2.59 10.65
C LEU A 391 -7.81 3.99 10.14
N GLY A 392 -7.38 4.36 8.94
CA GLY A 392 -7.73 5.61 8.28
C GLY A 392 -9.23 5.71 8.02
N ASP A 393 -9.82 4.68 7.43
CA ASP A 393 -11.25 4.56 7.16
C ASP A 393 -12.05 4.60 8.46
N TRP A 394 -11.64 3.82 9.46
CA TRP A 394 -12.23 3.88 10.79
C TRP A 394 -12.20 5.30 11.37
N ALA A 395 -11.08 6.01 11.25
CA ALA A 395 -10.94 7.38 11.76
C ALA A 395 -11.87 8.35 11.00
N LEU A 396 -11.99 8.22 9.68
CA LEU A 396 -12.88 9.02 8.83
C LEU A 396 -14.35 8.88 9.23
N PHE A 397 -14.81 7.64 9.42
CA PHE A 397 -16.18 7.38 9.86
C PHE A 397 -16.43 7.76 11.32
N THR A 398 -15.48 7.46 12.22
CA THR A 398 -15.60 7.76 13.65
C THR A 398 -15.73 9.26 13.89
N ARG A 399 -14.87 10.07 13.26
CA ARG A 399 -14.86 11.53 13.47
C ARG A 399 -16.09 12.24 12.93
N ILE A 400 -16.74 11.70 11.88
CA ILE A 400 -17.97 12.28 11.33
C ILE A 400 -19.21 11.84 12.10
N HIS A 401 -19.27 10.60 12.60
CA HIS A 401 -20.43 10.06 13.32
C HIS A 401 -20.48 10.50 14.78
N ASN A 402 -19.34 10.47 15.47
CA ASN A 402 -19.27 10.87 16.86
C ASN A 402 -19.18 12.41 16.99
N GLN A 403 -20.21 12.99 17.60
CA GLN A 403 -20.30 14.44 17.80
C GLN A 403 -19.15 15.04 18.62
N THR A 404 -18.47 14.25 19.45
CA THR A 404 -17.33 14.71 20.26
C THR A 404 -16.18 15.19 19.38
N TYR A 405 -15.98 14.56 18.22
CA TYR A 405 -14.91 14.89 17.29
C TYR A 405 -15.29 15.97 16.28
N ARG A 406 -16.58 16.28 16.15
CA ARG A 406 -17.06 17.36 15.29
C ARG A 406 -16.84 18.72 15.95
N SER A 407 -15.81 19.43 15.50
CA SER A 407 -15.58 20.83 15.89
C SER A 407 -16.55 21.83 15.21
N GLY A 408 -17.10 21.47 14.04
CA GLY A 408 -18.03 22.25 13.23
C GLY A 408 -19.46 21.71 13.18
N SER A 409 -20.19 21.99 12.09
CA SER A 409 -21.60 21.62 11.93
C SER A 409 -21.81 20.58 10.83
N LEU A 410 -22.62 19.55 11.12
CA LEU A 410 -23.11 18.60 10.13
C LEU A 410 -24.53 18.99 9.68
N SER A 411 -24.79 19.04 8.38
CA SER A 411 -26.13 19.32 7.86
C SER A 411 -27.12 18.18 8.12
N ALA A 412 -28.42 18.50 8.05
CA ALA A 412 -29.42 17.46 7.86
C ALA A 412 -29.19 16.73 6.52
N PRO A 413 -29.59 15.45 6.40
CA PRO A 413 -29.53 14.74 5.14
C PRO A 413 -30.47 15.37 4.12
N ASP A 414 -29.95 15.59 2.91
CA ASP A 414 -30.70 16.05 1.74
C ASP A 414 -30.69 14.96 0.66
N GLN A 415 -31.80 14.79 -0.04
CA GLN A 415 -32.02 13.65 -0.93
C GLN A 415 -31.71 14.01 -2.39
N ALA A 416 -31.02 13.11 -3.10
CA ALA A 416 -30.76 13.22 -4.53
C ALA A 416 -30.90 11.84 -5.19
N GLY A 417 -32.06 11.59 -5.80
CA GLY A 417 -32.43 10.26 -6.27
C GLY A 417 -32.48 9.29 -5.09
N ASP A 418 -31.73 8.20 -5.20
CA ASP A 418 -31.58 7.19 -4.14
C ASP A 418 -30.43 7.48 -3.16
N LEU A 419 -29.70 8.59 -3.35
CA LEU A 419 -28.63 9.02 -2.45
C LEU A 419 -29.15 9.97 -1.37
N ALA A 420 -28.63 9.84 -0.15
CA ALA A 420 -28.80 10.83 0.91
C ALA A 420 -27.45 11.45 1.26
N VAL A 421 -27.34 12.77 1.20
CA VAL A 421 -26.06 13.48 1.38
C VAL A 421 -26.13 14.39 2.60
N GLN A 422 -25.12 14.30 3.46
CA GLN A 422 -24.86 15.24 4.54
C GLN A 422 -23.51 15.92 4.33
N VAL A 423 -23.42 17.19 4.73
CA VAL A 423 -22.20 17.98 4.58
C VAL A 423 -21.73 18.43 5.96
N TYR A 424 -20.53 17.99 6.33
CA TYR A 424 -19.81 18.51 7.48
C TYR A 424 -19.03 19.76 7.06
N THR A 425 -19.22 20.83 7.82
CA THR A 425 -18.52 22.11 7.64
C THR A 425 -17.65 22.37 8.86
N PRO A 426 -16.31 22.27 8.74
CA PRO A 426 -15.44 22.57 9.87
C PRO A 426 -15.48 24.07 10.21
N PRO A 427 -15.07 24.45 11.44
CA PRO A 427 -14.95 25.85 11.81
C PRO A 427 -14.05 26.60 10.84
N GLN A 428 -14.39 27.85 10.54
CA GLN A 428 -13.62 28.71 9.62
C GLN A 428 -13.53 28.18 8.17
N ALA A 429 -14.31 27.17 7.78
CA ALA A 429 -14.39 26.76 6.38
C ALA A 429 -14.92 27.88 5.47
N THR A 430 -15.72 28.80 6.01
CA THR A 430 -16.25 29.95 5.27
C THR A 430 -16.39 31.17 6.19
N ASN A 431 -16.50 32.35 5.58
CA ASN A 431 -16.79 33.61 6.28
C ASN A 431 -18.25 33.69 6.78
N SER A 432 -19.13 32.79 6.34
CA SER A 432 -20.51 32.73 6.80
C SER A 432 -20.61 31.91 8.09
N PRO A 433 -21.29 32.39 9.15
CA PRO A 433 -21.42 31.65 10.41
C PRO A 433 -22.32 30.40 10.29
N GLN A 434 -23.14 30.33 9.24
CA GLN A 434 -23.98 29.19 8.91
C GLN A 434 -24.00 29.01 7.40
N VAL A 435 -24.14 27.76 6.98
CA VAL A 435 -24.27 27.38 5.57
C VAL A 435 -25.53 26.55 5.41
N VAL A 436 -26.30 26.88 4.37
CA VAL A 436 -27.42 26.07 3.90
C VAL A 436 -26.97 25.39 2.63
N TYR A 437 -26.89 24.06 2.69
CA TYR A 437 -26.62 23.24 1.52
C TYR A 437 -27.91 22.87 0.81
N SER A 438 -27.82 22.69 -0.51
CA SER A 438 -28.90 22.10 -1.30
C SER A 438 -28.28 21.11 -2.26
N VAL A 439 -28.82 19.89 -2.22
CA VAL A 439 -28.39 18.75 -3.00
C VAL A 439 -29.51 18.44 -4.00
N ALA A 440 -29.16 18.26 -5.26
CA ALA A 440 -30.13 17.92 -6.29
C ALA A 440 -29.58 16.79 -7.16
N GLU A 441 -30.41 15.80 -7.45
CA GLU A 441 -30.06 14.73 -8.41
C GLU A 441 -29.61 15.34 -9.74
N SER A 442 -28.54 14.78 -10.30
CA SER A 442 -27.95 15.24 -11.55
C SER A 442 -27.88 14.09 -12.56
N SER A 443 -27.88 14.46 -13.83
CA SER A 443 -27.51 13.61 -14.97
C SER A 443 -26.71 14.42 -16.00
N ALA A 444 -26.11 15.53 -15.55
CA ALA A 444 -25.47 16.51 -16.41
C ALA A 444 -24.22 15.96 -17.12
N HIS A 445 -23.53 15.01 -16.50
CA HIS A 445 -22.29 14.44 -16.99
C HIS A 445 -22.41 12.92 -17.09
N PRO A 446 -22.16 12.32 -18.27
CA PRO A 446 -22.16 10.86 -18.41
C PRO A 446 -20.98 10.25 -17.65
N ALA A 447 -21.14 8.99 -17.24
CA ALA A 447 -20.05 8.20 -16.66
C ALA A 447 -18.93 7.98 -17.70
N PRO A 448 -17.66 7.85 -17.27
CA PRO A 448 -16.60 7.33 -18.12
C PRO A 448 -16.96 5.92 -18.65
N ALA A 449 -16.41 5.54 -19.80
CA ALA A 449 -16.62 4.19 -20.33
C ALA A 449 -16.10 3.13 -19.35
N GLY A 450 -16.89 2.08 -19.11
CA GLY A 450 -16.55 1.02 -18.15
C GLY A 450 -16.79 1.39 -16.69
N MET A 451 -17.47 2.50 -16.40
CA MET A 451 -17.89 2.89 -15.06
C MET A 451 -19.42 2.86 -14.95
N GLN A 452 -19.92 2.30 -13.86
CA GLN A 452 -21.33 2.32 -13.47
C GLN A 452 -21.56 3.41 -12.42
N VAL A 453 -22.63 4.20 -12.60
CA VAL A 453 -23.06 5.24 -11.65
C VAL A 453 -24.08 4.63 -10.69
N VAL A 454 -23.80 4.72 -9.39
CA VAL A 454 -24.77 4.42 -8.32
C VAL A 454 -25.77 5.56 -8.17
N GLY A 455 -25.27 6.79 -8.19
CA GLY A 455 -26.07 8.00 -8.19
C GLY A 455 -25.20 9.22 -8.39
N SER A 456 -25.81 10.34 -8.81
CA SER A 456 -25.07 11.59 -8.97
C SER A 456 -25.90 12.79 -8.53
N PHE A 457 -25.22 13.81 -8.01
CA PHE A 457 -25.86 14.98 -7.41
C PHE A 457 -25.04 16.25 -7.61
N THR A 458 -25.71 17.39 -7.70
CA THR A 458 -25.07 18.71 -7.66
C THR A 458 -25.19 19.28 -6.25
N LEU A 459 -24.07 19.73 -5.70
CA LEU A 459 -24.02 20.39 -4.40
C LEU A 459 -23.92 21.91 -4.56
N THR A 460 -24.80 22.63 -3.88
CA THR A 460 -24.75 24.10 -3.80
C THR A 460 -24.77 24.56 -2.36
N ALA A 461 -24.21 25.74 -2.09
CA ALA A 461 -24.15 26.32 -0.76
C ALA A 461 -24.54 27.80 -0.77
N GLN A 462 -25.27 28.22 0.25
CA GLN A 462 -25.67 29.61 0.44
C GLN A 462 -25.69 30.00 1.93
N SER A 463 -25.59 31.29 2.23
CA SER A 463 -25.85 31.79 3.59
C SER A 463 -27.35 31.67 3.91
N PRO A 464 -27.76 31.77 5.19
CA PRO A 464 -29.17 31.81 5.57
C PRO A 464 -29.96 32.97 4.93
N GLN A 465 -29.27 33.98 4.38
CA GLN A 465 -29.85 35.11 3.65
C GLN A 465 -29.91 34.88 2.13
N GLY A 466 -29.59 33.68 1.64
CA GLY A 466 -29.63 33.31 0.22
C GLY A 466 -28.44 33.83 -0.61
N LYS A 467 -27.34 34.26 0.02
CA LYS A 467 -26.14 34.66 -0.70
C LYS A 467 -25.32 33.41 -1.06
N PRO A 468 -24.95 33.18 -2.34
CA PRO A 468 -24.12 32.04 -2.71
C PRO A 468 -22.77 32.03 -1.98
N ILE A 469 -22.33 30.84 -1.60
CA ILE A 469 -21.00 30.56 -1.04
C ILE A 469 -20.30 29.64 -2.05
N THR A 470 -19.18 30.09 -2.62
CA THR A 470 -18.49 29.38 -3.71
C THR A 470 -17.01 29.14 -3.42
N GLN A 471 -16.53 29.52 -2.24
CA GLN A 471 -15.14 29.35 -1.83
C GLN A 471 -15.11 28.91 -0.37
N PHE A 472 -14.29 27.90 -0.11
CA PHE A 472 -14.04 27.38 1.22
C PHE A 472 -12.55 27.50 1.54
N GLN A 473 -12.24 27.88 2.78
CA GLN A 473 -10.88 28.02 3.30
C GLN A 473 -10.37 26.72 3.93
N ARG A 474 -11.27 25.76 4.12
CA ARG A 474 -11.00 24.42 4.64
C ARG A 474 -11.92 23.43 3.92
N PRO A 475 -11.47 22.19 3.70
CA PRO A 475 -12.29 21.19 3.02
C PRO A 475 -13.55 20.86 3.84
N LEU A 476 -14.63 20.58 3.13
CA LEU A 476 -15.88 20.02 3.63
C LEU A 476 -15.78 18.50 3.57
N SER A 477 -16.46 17.80 4.49
CA SER A 477 -16.61 16.35 4.39
C SER A 477 -18.04 16.01 3.95
N LEU A 478 -18.16 15.19 2.91
CA LEU A 478 -19.41 14.67 2.40
C LEU A 478 -19.62 13.27 2.96
N LEU A 479 -20.75 13.06 3.66
CA LEU A 479 -21.24 11.73 4.03
C LEU A 479 -22.38 11.38 3.08
N VAL A 480 -22.17 10.38 2.24
CA VAL A 480 -23.11 9.94 1.21
C VAL A 480 -23.61 8.55 1.58
N ASN A 481 -24.91 8.40 1.80
CA ASN A 481 -25.56 7.11 1.97
C ASN A 481 -26.12 6.64 0.62
N TYR A 482 -25.93 5.35 0.32
CA TYR A 482 -26.42 4.71 -0.89
C TYR A 482 -27.29 3.47 -0.56
N PRO A 483 -28.16 3.01 -1.48
CA PRO A 483 -29.11 1.92 -1.19
C PRO A 483 -28.44 0.53 -1.24
N ASP A 484 -28.95 -0.44 -0.47
CA ASP A 484 -28.49 -1.86 -0.50
C ASP A 484 -28.66 -2.55 -1.88
N THR A 485 -29.42 -1.94 -2.79
CA THR A 485 -29.86 -2.55 -4.05
C THR A 485 -28.94 -2.28 -5.23
N VAL A 486 -27.68 -1.89 -5.00
CA VAL A 486 -26.74 -1.61 -6.09
C VAL A 486 -26.33 -2.93 -6.75
N GLN A 487 -27.09 -3.38 -7.75
CA GLN A 487 -26.79 -4.61 -8.47
C GLN A 487 -25.54 -4.44 -9.35
N ASN A 488 -24.68 -5.46 -9.32
CA ASN A 488 -23.48 -5.60 -10.15
C ASN A 488 -22.40 -4.52 -9.90
N ILE A 489 -22.32 -4.00 -8.67
CA ILE A 489 -21.21 -3.14 -8.24
C ILE A 489 -20.44 -3.87 -7.14
N ASN A 490 -19.12 -3.94 -7.32
CA ASN A 490 -18.21 -4.32 -6.24
C ASN A 490 -17.97 -3.08 -5.37
N GLU A 491 -18.52 -3.08 -4.16
CA GLU A 491 -18.43 -1.94 -3.24
C GLU A 491 -17.00 -1.62 -2.79
N SER A 492 -16.07 -2.59 -2.86
CA SER A 492 -14.64 -2.33 -2.62
C SER A 492 -14.00 -1.42 -3.67
N THR A 493 -14.62 -1.29 -4.84
CA THR A 493 -14.15 -0.43 -5.93
C THR A 493 -14.96 0.87 -6.08
N LEU A 494 -15.87 1.10 -5.12
CA LEU A 494 -16.73 2.25 -5.12
C LEU A 494 -15.95 3.51 -4.72
N GLY A 495 -16.14 4.59 -5.46
CA GLY A 495 -15.46 5.86 -5.18
C GLY A 495 -16.40 7.06 -5.32
N LEU A 496 -16.11 8.12 -4.56
CA LEU A 496 -16.77 9.40 -4.72
C LEU A 496 -16.01 10.27 -5.71
N TYR A 497 -16.64 10.65 -6.81
CA TYR A 497 -16.04 11.45 -7.86
C TYR A 497 -16.61 12.86 -7.85
N ILE A 498 -15.79 13.84 -8.21
CA ILE A 498 -16.18 15.21 -8.50
C ILE A 498 -15.98 15.50 -9.99
N TRP A 499 -16.90 16.25 -10.59
CA TRP A 499 -16.72 16.75 -11.94
C TRP A 499 -15.80 17.97 -11.93
N ASP A 500 -14.63 17.85 -12.57
CA ASP A 500 -13.72 18.97 -12.80
C ASP A 500 -14.15 19.72 -14.06
N GLU A 501 -14.80 20.86 -13.85
CA GLU A 501 -15.27 21.72 -14.94
C GLU A 501 -14.14 22.27 -15.82
N THR A 502 -12.94 22.41 -15.27
CA THR A 502 -11.78 22.95 -15.99
C THR A 502 -11.29 21.94 -17.02
N ASN A 503 -11.19 20.68 -16.61
CA ASN A 503 -10.69 19.58 -17.45
C ASN A 503 -11.81 18.82 -18.17
N SER A 504 -13.08 19.11 -17.86
CA SER A 504 -14.25 18.40 -18.36
C SER A 504 -14.12 16.88 -18.15
N ALA A 505 -13.72 16.50 -16.94
CA ALA A 505 -13.46 15.11 -16.58
C ALA A 505 -13.90 14.82 -15.14
N TRP A 506 -14.27 13.57 -14.88
CA TRP A 506 -14.46 13.08 -13.52
C TRP A 506 -13.10 12.89 -12.84
N LYS A 507 -12.97 13.39 -11.62
CA LYS A 507 -11.81 13.21 -10.75
C LYS A 507 -12.27 12.43 -9.51
N LEU A 508 -11.57 11.35 -9.16
CA LEU A 508 -11.79 10.65 -7.90
C LEU A 508 -11.36 11.52 -6.72
N LEU A 509 -12.18 11.58 -5.68
CA LEU A 509 -11.84 12.19 -4.41
C LEU A 509 -11.25 11.15 -3.48
N PHE A 510 -10.44 11.59 -2.52
CA PHE A 510 -10.13 10.78 -1.34
C PHE A 510 -11.43 10.44 -0.63
N SER A 511 -11.77 9.16 -0.59
CA SER A 511 -12.99 8.68 0.02
C SER A 511 -12.83 7.30 0.64
N ALA A 512 -13.47 7.09 1.79
CA ALA A 512 -13.61 5.82 2.47
C ALA A 512 -15.01 5.26 2.26
N VAL A 513 -15.12 3.94 2.13
CA VAL A 513 -16.39 3.23 1.93
C VAL A 513 -16.64 2.27 3.08
N ASP A 514 -17.80 2.40 3.72
CA ASP A 514 -18.31 1.42 4.67
C ASP A 514 -19.47 0.66 4.02
N ALA A 515 -19.14 -0.48 3.42
CA ALA A 515 -20.10 -1.42 2.81
C ALA A 515 -21.09 -2.02 3.82
N LYS A 516 -20.79 -2.01 5.14
CA LYS A 516 -21.70 -2.56 6.15
C LYS A 516 -22.87 -1.60 6.44
N THR A 517 -22.64 -0.30 6.23
CA THR A 517 -23.64 0.74 6.48
C THR A 517 -24.08 1.48 5.21
N ASN A 518 -23.54 1.09 4.05
CA ASN A 518 -23.70 1.72 2.75
C ASN A 518 -23.41 3.22 2.79
N GLN A 519 -22.25 3.57 3.34
CA GLN A 519 -21.83 4.95 3.46
C GLN A 519 -20.50 5.19 2.77
N VAL A 520 -20.35 6.37 2.19
CA VAL A 520 -19.08 6.90 1.68
C VAL A 520 -18.80 8.22 2.34
N VAL A 521 -17.58 8.40 2.84
CA VAL A 521 -17.09 9.68 3.35
C VAL A 521 -15.98 10.17 2.43
N GLY A 522 -16.10 11.39 1.90
CA GLY A 522 -15.03 12.03 1.14
C GLY A 522 -14.89 13.51 1.46
N GLU A 523 -13.78 14.13 1.07
CA GLU A 523 -13.53 15.55 1.32
C GLU A 523 -13.43 16.36 0.02
N THR A 524 -13.90 17.61 0.07
CA THR A 524 -13.84 18.56 -1.05
C THR A 524 -13.86 19.99 -0.55
N ASP A 525 -13.11 20.88 -1.18
CA ASP A 525 -13.23 22.35 -1.02
C ASP A 525 -14.01 23.01 -2.18
N GLN A 526 -14.48 22.19 -3.14
CA GLN A 526 -15.20 22.63 -4.33
C GLN A 526 -16.67 22.24 -4.27
N LEU A 527 -17.50 23.08 -4.90
CA LEU A 527 -18.90 22.78 -5.20
C LEU A 527 -19.02 22.44 -6.68
N SER A 528 -19.49 21.24 -6.99
CA SER A 528 -19.66 20.76 -8.36
C SER A 528 -20.79 19.71 -8.43
N THR A 529 -20.88 19.00 -9.55
CA THR A 529 -21.55 17.71 -9.62
C THR A 529 -20.62 16.62 -9.08
N PHE A 530 -21.17 15.76 -8.24
CA PHE A 530 -20.52 14.58 -7.67
C PHE A 530 -21.24 13.34 -8.16
N ALA A 531 -20.52 12.23 -8.27
CA ALA A 531 -21.09 10.93 -8.58
C ALA A 531 -20.44 9.86 -7.73
N LEU A 532 -21.28 8.95 -7.23
CA LEU A 532 -20.83 7.71 -6.65
C LEU A 532 -20.73 6.69 -7.79
N MET A 533 -19.54 6.23 -8.10
CA MET A 533 -19.28 5.36 -9.25
C MET A 533 -18.33 4.23 -8.89
N ALA A 534 -18.46 3.11 -9.59
CA ALA A 534 -17.54 1.99 -9.54
C ALA A 534 -17.27 1.51 -10.97
N PRO A 535 -16.15 0.82 -11.24
CA PRO A 535 -16.00 0.03 -12.45
C PRO A 535 -17.20 -0.88 -12.68
N GLU A 536 -17.64 -1.02 -13.93
CA GLU A 536 -18.63 -2.02 -14.30
C GLU A 536 -18.10 -3.40 -13.89
N SER A 537 -18.76 -4.07 -12.94
CA SER A 537 -18.34 -5.39 -12.52
C SER A 537 -18.70 -6.41 -13.60
N THR A 538 -17.72 -7.19 -14.05
CA THR A 538 -17.97 -8.38 -14.85
C THR A 538 -18.43 -9.56 -13.98
N VAL A 539 -18.22 -9.50 -12.66
CA VAL A 539 -18.65 -10.48 -11.65
C VAL A 539 -20.14 -10.31 -11.38
N LEU A 540 -20.90 -11.40 -11.55
CA LEU A 540 -22.34 -11.44 -11.35
C LEU A 540 -22.72 -11.63 -9.88
N ALA A 541 -21.97 -12.45 -9.15
CA ALA A 541 -22.20 -12.72 -7.73
C ALA A 541 -20.94 -13.24 -7.06
N GLU A 542 -20.74 -12.88 -5.79
CA GLU A 542 -19.60 -13.35 -4.99
C GLU A 542 -19.96 -13.56 -3.51
N SER A 543 -19.16 -14.39 -2.83
CA SER A 543 -19.22 -14.68 -1.40
C SER A 543 -17.81 -14.88 -0.87
N ASP A 544 -17.33 -13.91 -0.08
CA ASP A 544 -16.05 -13.92 0.65
C ASP A 544 -16.20 -14.42 2.10
N PHE A 545 -17.44 -14.63 2.55
CA PHE A 545 -17.81 -15.03 3.91
C PHE A 545 -17.26 -14.13 5.03
N SER A 546 -16.90 -12.88 4.76
CA SER A 546 -16.31 -11.97 5.75
C SER A 546 -17.26 -11.60 6.91
N THR A 547 -18.57 -11.73 6.71
CA THR A 547 -19.59 -11.32 7.68
C THR A 547 -20.56 -12.43 8.11
N GLY A 548 -20.42 -13.65 7.59
CA GLY A 548 -21.28 -14.78 7.93
C GLY A 548 -21.48 -15.79 6.80
N ILE A 549 -22.55 -16.58 6.88
CA ILE A 549 -22.81 -17.66 5.90
C ILE A 549 -23.34 -17.18 4.54
N ASP A 550 -23.65 -15.89 4.41
CA ASP A 550 -24.08 -15.27 3.15
C ASP A 550 -25.25 -16.00 2.45
N GLY A 551 -26.11 -16.64 3.24
CA GLY A 551 -27.27 -17.42 2.75
C GLY A 551 -26.95 -18.79 2.14
N TRP A 552 -25.68 -19.22 2.11
CA TRP A 552 -25.28 -20.55 1.68
C TRP A 552 -25.84 -21.64 2.58
N ARG A 553 -26.11 -22.79 1.96
CA ARG A 553 -26.66 -23.98 2.61
C ARG A 553 -25.83 -25.21 2.28
N VAL A 554 -26.13 -26.31 2.93
CA VAL A 554 -25.59 -27.64 2.60
C VAL A 554 -26.72 -28.63 2.37
N ASP A 555 -26.51 -29.60 1.49
CA ASP A 555 -27.47 -30.67 1.16
C ASP A 555 -26.73 -32.00 0.95
N GLY A 556 -27.38 -33.11 1.28
CA GLY A 556 -26.76 -34.46 1.32
C GLY A 556 -26.57 -34.99 2.76
N ASP A 557 -25.63 -35.90 2.94
CA ASP A 557 -25.34 -36.58 4.21
C ASP A 557 -24.35 -35.82 5.10
N VAL A 558 -24.73 -34.58 5.45
CA VAL A 558 -23.85 -33.65 6.16
C VAL A 558 -24.54 -33.05 7.39
N GLN A 559 -23.73 -32.54 8.33
CA GLN A 559 -24.15 -31.65 9.42
C GLN A 559 -25.32 -32.17 10.28
N ASN A 560 -25.38 -33.48 10.53
CA ASN A 560 -26.48 -34.17 11.22
C ASN A 560 -27.87 -33.82 10.65
N GLY A 561 -27.97 -33.63 9.33
CA GLY A 561 -29.20 -33.30 8.62
C GLY A 561 -29.61 -31.83 8.69
N SER A 562 -28.74 -30.94 9.17
CA SER A 562 -28.97 -29.49 9.11
C SER A 562 -28.63 -28.96 7.72
N ASP A 563 -29.49 -28.08 7.18
CA ASP A 563 -29.23 -27.37 5.92
C ASP A 563 -28.29 -26.16 6.08
N ARG A 564 -27.79 -25.90 7.30
CA ARG A 564 -26.98 -24.73 7.64
C ARG A 564 -25.53 -25.11 7.95
N PRO A 565 -24.55 -24.59 7.20
CA PRO A 565 -23.15 -24.80 7.53
C PRO A 565 -22.73 -24.02 8.77
N SER A 566 -21.59 -24.39 9.32
CA SER A 566 -20.92 -23.63 10.38
C SER A 566 -20.13 -22.47 9.78
N TYR A 567 -20.29 -21.28 10.35
CA TYR A 567 -19.48 -20.11 9.99
C TYR A 567 -18.22 -20.06 10.85
N LEU A 568 -17.08 -19.85 10.21
CA LEU A 568 -15.78 -19.67 10.84
C LEU A 568 -15.29 -18.25 10.55
N PRO A 569 -15.33 -17.32 11.51
CA PRO A 569 -14.87 -15.95 11.29
C PRO A 569 -13.36 -15.86 11.02
N ALA A 570 -12.58 -16.80 11.56
CA ALA A 570 -11.13 -16.92 11.33
C ALA A 570 -10.81 -18.26 10.66
N GLY A 571 -9.71 -18.31 9.88
CA GLY A 571 -9.20 -19.54 9.25
C GLY A 571 -9.58 -19.78 7.78
N GLY A 572 -10.21 -18.80 7.12
CA GLY A 572 -10.41 -18.70 5.66
C GLY A 572 -9.13 -18.35 4.88
N ASN A 573 -9.28 -17.90 3.63
CA ASN A 573 -8.22 -17.59 2.66
C ASN A 573 -8.45 -16.25 1.91
N PRO A 574 -8.54 -15.08 2.56
CA PRO A 574 -8.18 -14.82 3.94
C PRO A 574 -9.40 -14.54 4.86
N GLY A 575 -9.64 -15.38 5.88
CA GLY A 575 -10.62 -15.09 6.96
C GLY A 575 -12.06 -15.24 6.51
N GLY A 576 -12.97 -15.63 7.40
CA GLY A 576 -14.30 -16.04 6.98
C GLY A 576 -14.27 -17.36 6.18
N ALA A 577 -15.01 -18.38 6.58
CA ALA A 577 -15.18 -19.58 5.78
C ALA A 577 -16.44 -20.32 6.23
N LEU A 578 -16.96 -21.16 5.34
CA LEU A 578 -17.93 -22.18 5.72
C LEU A 578 -17.22 -23.47 6.05
N ALA A 579 -17.75 -24.19 7.03
CA ALA A 579 -17.36 -25.56 7.34
C ALA A 579 -18.60 -26.44 7.51
N ALA A 580 -18.52 -27.68 7.04
CA ALA A 580 -19.55 -28.68 7.26
C ALA A 580 -18.92 -30.06 7.44
N THR A 581 -19.50 -30.86 8.34
CA THR A 581 -18.97 -32.17 8.74
C THR A 581 -19.80 -33.28 8.12
N ASP A 582 -19.15 -34.23 7.45
CA ASP A 582 -19.78 -35.43 6.91
C ASP A 582 -20.35 -36.31 8.05
N ASN A 583 -21.53 -36.89 7.83
CA ASN A 583 -22.19 -37.79 8.76
C ASN A 583 -21.76 -39.27 8.60
N VAL A 584 -21.01 -39.60 7.53
CA VAL A 584 -20.57 -40.96 7.21
C VAL A 584 -21.77 -41.91 7.00
N GLU A 585 -22.82 -41.42 6.32
CA GLU A 585 -24.04 -42.20 6.02
C GLU A 585 -23.98 -42.88 4.64
N GLY A 586 -22.91 -42.64 3.87
CA GLY A 586 -22.62 -43.33 2.61
C GLY A 586 -23.15 -42.62 1.38
N GLY A 587 -23.39 -41.31 1.43
CA GLY A 587 -23.81 -40.45 0.34
C GLY A 587 -22.72 -39.48 -0.11
N THR A 588 -23.11 -38.43 -0.85
CA THR A 588 -22.23 -37.30 -1.18
C THR A 588 -22.96 -36.00 -0.84
N TRP A 589 -22.28 -35.04 -0.20
CA TRP A 589 -22.86 -33.72 0.11
C TRP A 589 -22.27 -32.54 -0.68
N TYR A 590 -23.08 -31.47 -0.80
CA TYR A 590 -22.80 -30.26 -1.57
C TYR A 590 -23.10 -28.98 -0.80
N TRP A 591 -22.33 -27.93 -1.10
CA TRP A 591 -22.66 -26.53 -0.84
C TRP A 591 -23.71 -26.04 -1.84
N ILE A 592 -24.72 -25.34 -1.34
CA ILE A 592 -25.86 -24.84 -2.14
C ILE A 592 -25.85 -23.32 -2.12
N ALA A 593 -25.72 -22.73 -3.32
CA ALA A 593 -25.61 -21.29 -3.48
C ALA A 593 -26.91 -20.54 -3.15
N PRO A 594 -26.83 -19.32 -2.59
CA PRO A 594 -27.98 -18.47 -2.30
C PRO A 594 -28.57 -17.84 -3.57
N ALA A 595 -29.74 -17.20 -3.43
CA ALA A 595 -30.51 -16.65 -4.54
C ALA A 595 -29.75 -15.64 -5.42
N LYS A 596 -28.72 -14.97 -4.89
CA LYS A 596 -27.89 -14.02 -5.67
C LYS A 596 -27.07 -14.69 -6.78
N PHE A 597 -26.82 -16.00 -6.71
CA PHE A 597 -26.16 -16.78 -7.76
C PHE A 597 -27.13 -17.42 -8.76
N LEU A 598 -28.45 -17.20 -8.61
CA LEU A 598 -29.50 -17.93 -9.31
C LEU A 598 -30.34 -17.03 -10.24
N GLY A 599 -31.27 -17.62 -10.98
CA GLY A 599 -32.14 -16.91 -11.91
C GLY A 599 -31.52 -16.75 -13.30
N ASN A 600 -31.73 -15.61 -13.94
CA ASN A 600 -31.13 -15.35 -15.25
C ASN A 600 -29.69 -14.86 -15.09
N VAL A 601 -28.75 -15.78 -15.29
CA VAL A 601 -27.31 -15.58 -15.18
C VAL A 601 -26.60 -15.68 -16.53
N THR A 602 -27.32 -15.51 -17.65
CA THR A 602 -26.75 -15.66 -19.02
C THR A 602 -25.52 -14.79 -19.31
N ALA A 603 -25.30 -13.72 -18.55
CA ALA A 603 -24.12 -12.85 -18.64
C ALA A 603 -22.79 -13.52 -18.23
N VAL A 604 -22.82 -14.73 -17.66
CA VAL A 604 -21.64 -15.48 -17.24
C VAL A 604 -21.10 -16.43 -18.33
N GLN A 605 -21.77 -16.52 -19.48
CA GLN A 605 -21.28 -17.33 -20.59
C GLN A 605 -19.92 -16.79 -21.07
N GLY A 606 -18.92 -17.68 -21.17
CA GLY A 606 -17.54 -17.31 -21.55
C GLY A 606 -16.70 -16.75 -20.40
N LYS A 607 -17.22 -16.80 -19.16
CA LYS A 607 -16.53 -16.42 -17.92
C LYS A 607 -16.33 -17.66 -17.03
N SER A 608 -15.81 -17.50 -15.81
CA SER A 608 -15.59 -18.62 -14.88
C SER A 608 -16.43 -18.55 -13.60
N LEU A 609 -16.66 -19.73 -13.01
CA LEU A 609 -16.99 -19.91 -11.59
C LEU A 609 -15.70 -20.27 -10.85
N SER A 610 -15.30 -19.47 -9.87
CA SER A 610 -14.14 -19.76 -9.01
C SER A 610 -14.52 -19.87 -7.56
N PHE A 611 -13.74 -20.62 -6.80
CA PHE A 611 -13.93 -20.85 -5.36
C PHE A 611 -12.70 -21.55 -4.77
N ASP A 612 -12.54 -21.45 -3.46
CA ASP A 612 -11.51 -22.16 -2.71
C ASP A 612 -12.14 -23.28 -1.88
N LEU A 613 -11.52 -24.46 -1.91
CA LEU A 613 -11.89 -25.58 -1.05
C LEU A 613 -10.71 -26.05 -0.23
N ARG A 614 -11.03 -26.53 0.97
CA ARG A 614 -10.13 -27.26 1.86
C ARG A 614 -10.89 -28.42 2.48
N GLN A 615 -10.18 -29.50 2.81
CA GLN A 615 -10.75 -30.62 3.57
C GLN A 615 -9.86 -30.99 4.76
N ILE A 616 -10.46 -31.49 5.83
CA ILE A 616 -9.77 -32.21 6.89
C ILE A 616 -10.24 -33.66 6.83
N SER A 617 -9.34 -34.56 6.41
CA SER A 617 -9.59 -35.99 6.22
C SER A 617 -8.28 -36.79 6.33
N GLU A 618 -8.34 -38.12 6.17
CA GLU A 618 -7.13 -38.96 6.13
C GLU A 618 -6.44 -38.96 4.75
N MET A 619 -7.04 -38.31 3.75
CA MET A 619 -6.54 -38.17 2.37
C MET A 619 -6.24 -39.50 1.67
N LYS A 620 -6.96 -40.57 2.01
CA LYS A 620 -6.63 -41.96 1.61
C LYS A 620 -7.61 -42.58 0.62
N ASP A 621 -8.89 -42.23 0.70
CA ASP A 621 -9.99 -42.88 -0.03
C ASP A 621 -10.76 -41.85 -0.87
N GLN A 622 -10.00 -41.04 -1.61
CA GLN A 622 -10.54 -39.95 -2.41
C GLN A 622 -11.26 -40.46 -3.66
N TYR A 623 -12.48 -39.97 -3.93
CA TYR A 623 -13.31 -40.47 -5.03
C TYR A 623 -13.75 -39.39 -6.03
N ARG A 624 -14.05 -39.84 -7.25
CA ARG A 624 -14.48 -38.97 -8.36
C ARG A 624 -16.00 -38.89 -8.43
N TYR A 625 -16.51 -37.66 -8.43
CA TYR A 625 -17.94 -37.34 -8.50
C TYR A 625 -18.09 -35.92 -9.09
N PRO A 626 -19.28 -35.48 -9.58
CA PRO A 626 -19.46 -34.12 -10.05
C PRO A 626 -19.01 -33.06 -9.05
N ASP A 627 -18.06 -32.22 -9.46
CA ASP A 627 -17.48 -31.18 -8.61
C ASP A 627 -18.39 -29.94 -8.57
N VAL A 628 -19.06 -29.65 -9.69
CA VAL A 628 -20.07 -28.58 -9.79
C VAL A 628 -21.30 -29.05 -10.55
N VAL A 629 -22.48 -28.65 -10.07
CA VAL A 629 -23.77 -28.90 -10.73
C VAL A 629 -24.55 -27.61 -10.91
N LEU A 630 -24.97 -27.32 -12.14
CA LEU A 630 -25.86 -26.22 -12.50
C LEU A 630 -27.21 -26.80 -12.92
N LYS A 631 -28.26 -26.65 -12.09
CA LYS A 631 -29.60 -27.17 -12.38
C LYS A 631 -30.49 -26.08 -12.98
N GLY A 632 -30.99 -26.32 -14.20
CA GLY A 632 -32.09 -25.55 -14.80
C GLY A 632 -33.44 -26.24 -14.59
N GLU A 633 -34.44 -25.84 -15.38
CA GLU A 633 -35.79 -26.42 -15.28
C GLU A 633 -35.87 -27.91 -15.65
N ARG A 634 -35.19 -28.32 -16.72
CA ARG A 634 -35.33 -29.67 -17.33
C ARG A 634 -34.06 -30.49 -17.37
N ILE A 635 -32.91 -29.81 -17.36
CA ILE A 635 -31.60 -30.43 -17.47
C ILE A 635 -30.68 -29.81 -16.41
N ALA A 636 -29.62 -30.53 -16.07
CA ALA A 636 -28.51 -30.01 -15.31
C ALA A 636 -27.21 -30.16 -16.09
N LEU A 637 -26.29 -29.22 -15.90
CA LEU A 637 -24.92 -29.31 -16.36
C LEU A 637 -24.05 -29.75 -15.19
N ILE A 638 -23.27 -30.81 -15.39
CA ILE A 638 -22.30 -31.29 -14.42
C ILE A 638 -20.88 -31.06 -14.94
N TYR A 639 -20.01 -30.60 -14.05
CA TYR A 639 -18.57 -30.49 -14.28
C TYR A 639 -17.84 -31.47 -13.38
N THR A 640 -16.83 -32.15 -13.94
CA THR A 640 -15.98 -33.06 -13.17
C THR A 640 -14.56 -32.95 -13.68
N TYR A 641 -13.61 -32.65 -12.80
CA TYR A 641 -12.20 -32.57 -13.15
C TYR A 641 -11.68 -33.91 -13.70
N SER A 642 -10.88 -33.81 -14.77
CA SER A 642 -10.20 -34.95 -15.39
C SER A 642 -8.76 -34.54 -15.74
N PRO A 643 -7.73 -35.08 -15.07
CA PRO A 643 -7.79 -36.08 -13.97
C PRO A 643 -8.46 -35.53 -12.69
N VAL A 644 -8.81 -36.42 -11.76
CA VAL A 644 -9.43 -36.06 -10.46
C VAL A 644 -8.61 -34.97 -9.76
N HIS A 645 -9.29 -33.92 -9.32
CA HIS A 645 -8.68 -32.81 -8.61
C HIS A 645 -9.41 -32.58 -7.28
N SER A 646 -8.98 -33.29 -6.24
CA SER A 646 -9.52 -33.14 -4.88
C SER A 646 -8.83 -32.02 -4.11
N PRO A 647 -9.52 -31.33 -3.19
CA PRO A 647 -8.92 -30.32 -2.33
C PRO A 647 -7.89 -30.95 -1.39
N ARG A 648 -6.99 -30.14 -0.85
CA ARG A 648 -5.99 -30.59 0.12
C ARG A 648 -6.36 -30.18 1.54
N MET A 649 -5.51 -30.55 2.49
CA MET A 649 -5.55 -30.03 3.86
C MET A 649 -5.16 -28.54 3.96
N GLN A 650 -4.68 -27.97 2.85
CA GLN A 650 -4.49 -26.54 2.62
C GLN A 650 -5.52 -26.06 1.59
N TRP A 651 -5.84 -24.76 1.61
CA TRP A 651 -6.73 -24.13 0.64
C TRP A 651 -6.26 -24.40 -0.79
N THR A 652 -7.20 -24.84 -1.62
CA THR A 652 -6.98 -25.18 -3.03
C THR A 652 -7.95 -24.36 -3.86
N HIS A 653 -7.41 -23.54 -4.76
CA HIS A 653 -8.20 -22.69 -5.64
C HIS A 653 -8.70 -23.47 -6.86
N TYR A 654 -9.97 -23.24 -7.21
CA TYR A 654 -10.64 -23.79 -8.38
C TYR A 654 -11.16 -22.66 -9.25
N SER A 655 -11.03 -22.83 -10.57
CA SER A 655 -11.67 -21.96 -11.55
C SER A 655 -12.16 -22.80 -12.72
N ILE A 656 -13.48 -22.75 -12.95
CA ILE A 656 -14.19 -23.58 -13.92
C ILE A 656 -14.79 -22.66 -14.99
N PRO A 657 -14.37 -22.79 -16.26
CA PRO A 657 -14.95 -22.02 -17.34
C PRO A 657 -16.42 -22.41 -17.57
N ILE A 658 -17.31 -21.43 -17.65
CA ILE A 658 -18.72 -21.56 -18.00
C ILE A 658 -18.84 -21.37 -19.51
N ASP A 659 -18.29 -22.34 -20.25
CA ASP A 659 -18.34 -22.33 -21.70
C ASP A 659 -18.43 -23.73 -22.33
N VAL A 660 -18.91 -23.75 -23.57
CA VAL A 660 -18.98 -24.94 -24.41
C VAL A 660 -17.57 -25.49 -24.65
N GLY A 661 -17.39 -26.78 -24.42
CA GLY A 661 -16.10 -27.44 -24.61
C GLY A 661 -15.18 -27.44 -23.39
N ALA A 662 -15.54 -26.75 -22.31
CA ALA A 662 -14.77 -26.78 -21.05
C ALA A 662 -14.86 -28.12 -20.29
N GLY A 663 -15.74 -29.03 -20.70
CA GLY A 663 -15.87 -30.36 -20.08
C GLY A 663 -17.25 -30.67 -19.48
N TRP A 664 -18.16 -29.70 -19.48
CA TRP A 664 -19.53 -29.84 -19.00
C TRP A 664 -20.32 -30.94 -19.72
N ARG A 665 -21.06 -31.73 -18.95
CA ARG A 665 -21.95 -32.78 -19.44
C ARG A 665 -23.39 -32.54 -19.03
N VAL A 666 -24.32 -33.01 -19.86
CA VAL A 666 -25.76 -32.85 -19.63
C VAL A 666 -26.34 -34.09 -18.97
N VAL A 667 -27.07 -33.88 -17.87
CA VAL A 667 -27.91 -34.89 -17.19
C VAL A 667 -29.33 -34.35 -16.98
N ASN A 668 -30.25 -35.17 -16.48
CA ASN A 668 -31.60 -34.69 -16.16
C ASN A 668 -31.58 -33.83 -14.89
N SER A 669 -32.47 -32.84 -14.79
CA SER A 669 -32.52 -31.96 -13.61
C SER A 669 -33.01 -32.66 -12.33
N ASP A 670 -33.72 -33.78 -12.45
CA ASP A 670 -34.19 -34.62 -11.35
C ASP A 670 -33.16 -35.64 -10.87
N GLU A 671 -31.95 -35.66 -11.46
CA GLU A 671 -30.85 -36.48 -10.98
C GLU A 671 -30.52 -36.14 -9.52
N THR A 672 -30.44 -37.18 -8.70
CA THR A 672 -30.06 -37.10 -7.28
C THR A 672 -28.56 -37.29 -7.16
N PHE A 673 -27.88 -36.34 -6.50
CA PHE A 673 -26.42 -36.33 -6.33
C PHE A 673 -26.04 -36.81 -4.93
N THR A 674 -26.60 -37.95 -4.51
CA THR A 674 -26.55 -38.45 -3.13
C THR A 674 -25.87 -39.80 -2.98
N ASP A 675 -25.38 -40.39 -4.08
CA ASP A 675 -24.83 -41.75 -4.09
C ASP A 675 -23.34 -41.71 -4.47
N HIS A 676 -22.50 -42.53 -3.81
CA HIS A 676 -21.07 -42.70 -4.11
C HIS A 676 -20.73 -43.28 -5.52
N ALA A 677 -21.73 -43.53 -6.37
CA ALA A 677 -21.52 -44.14 -7.69
C ALA A 677 -21.16 -43.07 -8.74
N PRO A 678 -20.01 -43.15 -9.45
CA PRO A 678 -19.58 -42.11 -10.38
C PRO A 678 -20.64 -41.74 -11.42
N ILE A 679 -21.03 -40.46 -11.46
CA ILE A 679 -21.85 -39.91 -12.53
C ILE A 679 -20.92 -39.37 -13.62
N ASP A 680 -20.57 -40.25 -14.57
CA ASP A 680 -19.86 -39.89 -15.81
C ASP A 680 -20.75 -39.88 -17.04
N GLY A 681 -22.05 -40.15 -16.84
CA GLY A 681 -23.04 -40.20 -17.89
C GLY A 681 -23.36 -38.79 -18.41
N GLY A 682 -23.52 -38.67 -19.73
CA GLY A 682 -24.00 -37.44 -20.36
C GLY A 682 -23.24 -37.09 -21.63
N ARG A 683 -23.99 -36.55 -22.61
CA ARG A 683 -23.37 -35.91 -23.77
C ARG A 683 -22.71 -34.60 -23.36
N ALA A 684 -21.72 -34.15 -24.11
CA ALA A 684 -21.16 -32.82 -23.93
C ALA A 684 -22.27 -31.75 -24.02
N ALA A 685 -22.17 -30.73 -23.17
CA ALA A 685 -23.05 -29.58 -23.20
C ALA A 685 -22.86 -28.78 -24.50
N THR A 686 -23.96 -28.30 -25.06
CA THR A 686 -24.00 -27.41 -26.23
C THR A 686 -24.40 -26.01 -25.79
N GLN A 687 -24.23 -25.01 -26.67
CA GLN A 687 -24.66 -23.64 -26.38
C GLN A 687 -26.14 -23.58 -25.96
N SER A 688 -27.02 -24.32 -26.64
CA SER A 688 -28.44 -24.34 -26.28
C SER A 688 -28.73 -24.93 -24.90
N ASP A 689 -27.85 -25.80 -24.39
CA ASP A 689 -28.01 -26.33 -23.03
C ASP A 689 -27.60 -25.30 -21.98
N PHE A 690 -26.51 -24.57 -22.23
CA PHE A 690 -26.12 -23.42 -21.43
C PHE A 690 -27.20 -22.35 -21.42
N ASP A 691 -27.71 -21.95 -22.59
CA ASP A 691 -28.78 -20.95 -22.69
C ASP A 691 -30.02 -21.38 -21.89
N ALA A 692 -30.37 -22.68 -21.94
CA ALA A 692 -31.52 -23.23 -21.22
C ALA A 692 -31.33 -23.29 -19.70
N VAL A 693 -30.10 -23.53 -19.22
CA VAL A 693 -29.80 -23.61 -17.78
C VAL A 693 -29.52 -22.23 -17.19
N LEU A 694 -28.75 -21.39 -17.88
CA LEU A 694 -28.34 -20.07 -17.39
C LEU A 694 -29.45 -19.01 -17.49
N SER A 695 -30.48 -19.20 -18.33
CA SER A 695 -31.62 -18.26 -18.37
C SER A 695 -32.60 -18.42 -17.20
N ASP A 696 -32.59 -19.56 -16.51
CA ASP A 696 -33.36 -19.86 -15.30
C ASP A 696 -32.58 -20.88 -14.44
N LEU A 697 -31.44 -20.45 -13.88
CA LEU A 697 -30.62 -21.28 -13.01
C LEU A 697 -31.33 -21.44 -11.67
N ARG A 698 -31.70 -22.68 -11.34
CA ARG A 698 -32.49 -23.01 -10.15
C ARG A 698 -31.65 -23.51 -8.98
N SER A 699 -30.46 -24.06 -9.25
CA SER A 699 -29.49 -24.45 -8.23
C SER A 699 -28.08 -24.42 -8.79
N LEU A 700 -27.14 -23.89 -8.00
CA LEU A 700 -25.70 -24.03 -8.16
C LEU A 700 -25.19 -24.81 -6.96
N MET A 701 -24.55 -25.96 -7.23
CA MET A 701 -24.03 -26.86 -6.22
C MET A 701 -22.52 -27.02 -6.39
N ILE A 702 -21.75 -26.88 -5.32
CA ILE A 702 -20.30 -27.15 -5.28
C ILE A 702 -20.07 -28.33 -4.34
N ARG A 703 -19.31 -29.34 -4.78
CA ARG A 703 -19.08 -30.55 -4.01
C ARG A 703 -18.30 -30.26 -2.73
N GLY A 704 -18.79 -30.79 -1.60
CA GLY A 704 -18.18 -30.61 -0.28
C GLY A 704 -17.41 -31.82 0.23
N GLU A 705 -17.76 -33.01 -0.25
CA GLU A 705 -17.21 -34.28 0.23
C GLU A 705 -16.28 -34.92 -0.78
N TYR A 706 -15.07 -35.33 -0.36
CA TYR A 706 -14.09 -35.89 -1.29
C TYR A 706 -13.51 -37.24 -0.85
N GLU A 707 -13.72 -37.65 0.40
CA GLU A 707 -13.22 -38.91 0.96
C GLU A 707 -14.38 -39.88 1.30
N ASP A 708 -14.21 -41.17 0.99
CA ASP A 708 -15.08 -42.22 1.54
C ASP A 708 -14.68 -42.48 3.02
N GLY A 709 -15.36 -41.78 3.92
CA GLY A 709 -15.08 -41.77 5.35
C GLY A 709 -15.21 -40.37 5.93
N ALA A 710 -15.06 -40.25 7.26
CA ALA A 710 -15.27 -38.98 7.95
C ALA A 710 -14.35 -37.87 7.43
N ASP A 711 -14.96 -36.80 6.91
CA ASP A 711 -14.28 -35.57 6.54
C ASP A 711 -15.00 -34.29 7.04
N VAL A 712 -14.28 -33.18 6.98
CA VAL A 712 -14.83 -31.83 7.14
C VAL A 712 -14.44 -31.02 5.91
N GLY A 713 -15.44 -30.58 5.16
CA GLY A 713 -15.25 -29.72 3.99
C GLY A 713 -15.33 -28.24 4.37
N TYR A 714 -14.56 -27.42 3.67
CA TYR A 714 -14.51 -25.97 3.81
C TYR A 714 -14.68 -25.28 2.46
N LEU A 715 -15.41 -24.16 2.44
CA LEU A 715 -15.65 -23.33 1.26
C LEU A 715 -15.31 -21.87 1.55
N ASP A 716 -14.64 -21.22 0.59
CA ASP A 716 -14.31 -19.80 0.63
C ASP A 716 -14.24 -19.18 -0.79
N ASN A 717 -14.22 -17.84 -0.88
CA ASN A 717 -13.95 -17.05 -2.09
C ASN A 717 -14.76 -17.44 -3.34
N VAL A 718 -16.08 -17.64 -3.21
CA VAL A 718 -16.91 -18.04 -4.35
C VAL A 718 -17.21 -16.84 -5.24
N VAL A 719 -16.86 -16.92 -6.52
CA VAL A 719 -17.10 -15.85 -7.51
C VAL A 719 -17.71 -16.45 -8.78
N LEU A 720 -18.84 -15.90 -9.22
CA LEU A 720 -19.52 -16.27 -10.46
C LEU A 720 -19.40 -15.13 -11.48
N GLY A 721 -18.73 -15.40 -12.61
CA GLY A 721 -18.58 -14.46 -13.72
C GLY A 721 -17.26 -13.70 -13.75
N ALA A 722 -16.17 -14.23 -13.20
CA ALA A 722 -14.84 -13.65 -13.40
C ALA A 722 -14.35 -13.89 -14.84
N ASP A 723 -13.67 -12.93 -15.47
CA ASP A 723 -13.08 -13.13 -16.80
C ASP A 723 -11.91 -14.14 -16.71
N GLU A 724 -11.79 -15.05 -17.69
CA GLU A 724 -10.63 -15.95 -17.73
C GLU A 724 -9.35 -15.12 -17.80
N ALA A 725 -8.36 -15.45 -16.95
CA ALA A 725 -7.02 -14.84 -16.97
C ALA A 725 -6.36 -15.04 -18.36
N GLY A 726 -6.61 -14.10 -19.27
CA GLY A 726 -6.38 -14.27 -20.70
C GLY A 726 -6.15 -12.94 -21.43
N ASN A 727 -4.96 -12.38 -21.25
CA ASN A 727 -4.23 -11.54 -22.22
C ASN A 727 -4.83 -10.19 -22.68
N THR A 728 -5.71 -9.58 -21.89
CA THR A 728 -5.74 -8.12 -21.80
C THR A 728 -4.77 -7.73 -20.70
N ALA A 729 -3.95 -6.69 -20.92
CA ALA A 729 -3.13 -6.13 -19.85
C ALA A 729 -4.02 -5.94 -18.61
N PRO A 730 -3.61 -6.39 -17.42
CA PRO A 730 -4.39 -6.19 -16.23
C PRO A 730 -4.63 -4.69 -16.09
N VAL A 731 -5.91 -4.28 -16.17
CA VAL A 731 -6.35 -3.17 -15.36
C VAL A 731 -6.22 -3.74 -13.96
N TYR A 732 -5.12 -3.41 -13.29
CA TYR A 732 -4.85 -3.87 -11.94
C TYR A 732 -6.09 -3.54 -11.10
N PRO A 733 -6.75 -4.56 -10.52
CA PRO A 733 -7.69 -4.30 -9.44
C PRO A 733 -6.89 -3.58 -8.35
N ILE A 734 -7.44 -2.49 -7.85
CA ILE A 734 -6.98 -1.90 -6.59
C ILE A 734 -7.20 -2.98 -5.54
N TYR A 735 -6.12 -3.64 -5.12
CA TYR A 735 -6.13 -4.51 -3.95
C TYR A 735 -6.31 -3.57 -2.75
N LEU A 736 -7.53 -3.52 -2.21
CA LEU A 736 -7.74 -3.17 -0.81
C LEU A 736 -7.73 -4.50 -0.06
N PRO A 737 -6.69 -4.83 0.72
CA PRO A 737 -6.71 -6.06 1.50
C PRO A 737 -7.70 -5.85 2.65
N GLN A 738 -8.86 -6.50 2.57
CA GLN A 738 -9.75 -6.65 3.72
C GLN A 738 -9.00 -7.45 4.80
N VAL A 739 -8.77 -6.83 5.96
CA VAL A 739 -8.12 -7.49 7.09
C VAL A 739 -9.05 -8.54 7.71
N GLN A 740 -8.57 -9.78 7.64
CA GLN A 740 -8.87 -10.92 8.50
C GLN A 740 -8.98 -10.53 10.00
N ARG A 741 -10.12 -10.82 10.64
CA ARG A 741 -10.23 -10.84 12.11
C ARG A 741 -10.02 -12.23 12.70
#